data_AF-A0A1H0PXV3-F1
#
_entry.id   AF-A0A1H0PXV3-F1
#
_cell.length_a   1.000
_cell.length_b   1.000
_cell.length_c   1.000
_cell.angle_alpha   90.00
_cell.angle_beta   90.00
_cell.angle_gamma   90.00
#
_symmetry.space_group_name_H-M   'P 1'
#
loop_
_entity.id
_entity.type
_entity.pdbx_description
1 polymer ?
#
loop_
_entity_poly.entity_id
_entity_poly.type
_entity_poly.pdbx_seq_one_letter_code
_entity_poly.pdbx_strand_id
1 'polypeptide(L)'
;MQPLTLKTARRPLALAIQLALAATLATGVHAQTSTPPAATSYDIPASSLVDALSRFAQQSGVAIAIEADKLKGLQTPGLRGSYGVEEGFGLLLRGSGYALGKTAAGYLLLPAPQASPGPTATLPAVTVTAAATPEAPGLRARLSAGALGTRSQLETPLSTTVVTREELSQRQISKLGDVFALDAGVTDNSGAYSSWATYVTVRGLDLDWQNAYRIDGKPFLSYAITLPYEHFEQIELLKGSSGFLYGFGSPGGLINYVSKQPTDEPLRSIELGYKTNNIWSQSVDLGGRFGNDKQFGYRLNAVNENGKTFNDGTIDRQSLSLALDARLTPDLVWNFDSLYQKRKTEGQGPSISAAQLSGSSLPNSVLGDSQQLLSGGQFLDTDFLFTSTGLKYQIAPDWTASTHYSYSTSKRSRNESILYLQDAAGNYNENRSDTREGHRFDQWQLMLEGKARTGTLTHQLVFGAAWQKQLNDYSSNGVWATLGTGNIFAANTNNYTSLGNLNLYRAGDISQKAVFASDTLSLSERWSVLAGLRHTRYAQNDYNLDGSSLSRYADSVTTPTLALMFKPQAHTMVYTSYMQSLEPGKTVGSTYANANRLLDPLTSKQYEIGVKSEQERWSATAALFRIERPSEYANASNVLVQDGESRYQGLELGASTRVGAQWQLGGNLMLLDTAYNKGIANIGKRVAGAPEWMATARLAYKVAQVPGLDLTADAKFTGNVMLNAANSVQVGGHTVLNLGASYSLNLGGYATTLRASVNNAANARFWEYQYANWIKPADPRSLSLSARFDF
;
A
#
# COMPACT_ATOMS: atom_id res chain seq x y z
N MET A 1 19.31 49.20 -52.06
CA MET A 1 18.69 48.40 -53.14
C MET A 1 18.39 47.01 -52.59
N GLN A 2 17.11 46.60 -52.61
CA GLN A 2 16.47 45.26 -52.46
C GLN A 2 16.98 44.22 -51.40
N PRO A 3 16.12 43.31 -50.89
CA PRO A 3 14.67 43.40 -50.65
C PRO A 3 14.21 42.86 -49.27
N LEU A 4 12.94 43.13 -48.93
CA LEU A 4 12.19 42.61 -47.78
C LEU A 4 11.93 41.10 -47.88
N THR A 5 11.91 40.40 -46.74
CA THR A 5 11.23 39.09 -46.59
C THR A 5 10.45 38.96 -45.29
N LEU A 6 9.31 38.26 -45.40
CA LEU A 6 8.15 38.25 -44.50
C LEU A 6 8.34 37.46 -43.19
N LYS A 7 7.72 37.96 -42.12
CA LYS A 7 7.36 37.20 -40.92
C LYS A 7 6.31 36.13 -41.26
N THR A 8 6.55 34.88 -40.87
CA THR A 8 5.53 33.83 -40.86
C THR A 8 5.17 33.44 -39.44
N ALA A 9 3.92 33.76 -39.06
CA ALA A 9 3.24 33.14 -37.94
C ALA A 9 2.77 31.75 -38.37
N ARG A 10 3.12 30.71 -37.61
CA ARG A 10 2.50 29.38 -37.75
C ARG A 10 1.68 29.09 -36.50
N ARG A 11 0.36 29.19 -36.66
CA ARG A 11 -0.66 28.69 -35.73
C ARG A 11 -0.73 27.15 -35.79
N PRO A 12 -1.25 26.51 -34.74
CA PRO A 12 -1.32 25.06 -34.61
C PRO A 12 -2.53 24.54 -35.41
N LEU A 13 -2.28 23.71 -36.40
CA LEU A 13 -3.31 22.97 -37.12
C LEU A 13 -2.84 21.53 -37.36
N ALA A 14 -2.46 20.85 -36.28
CA ALA A 14 -2.05 19.44 -36.31
C ALA A 14 -2.69 18.59 -35.19
N LEU A 15 -3.47 19.19 -34.29
CA LEU A 15 -4.06 18.49 -33.15
C LEU A 15 -5.56 18.12 -33.32
N ALA A 16 -6.19 18.52 -34.43
CA ALA A 16 -7.63 18.30 -34.67
C ALA A 16 -7.93 17.10 -35.61
N ILE A 17 -6.91 16.43 -36.17
CA ILE A 17 -7.10 15.31 -37.12
C ILE A 17 -6.74 13.94 -36.52
N GLN A 18 -6.08 13.88 -35.35
CA GLN A 18 -5.80 12.61 -34.65
C GLN A 18 -6.86 12.20 -33.62
N LEU A 19 -7.83 13.07 -33.31
CA LEU A 19 -8.99 12.75 -32.45
C LEU A 19 -10.25 12.33 -33.21
N ALA A 20 -10.22 12.34 -34.55
CA ALA A 20 -11.35 11.91 -35.40
C ALA A 20 -11.15 10.53 -36.06
N LEU A 21 -10.00 9.86 -35.87
CA LEU A 21 -9.72 8.53 -36.44
C LEU A 21 -9.76 7.37 -35.43
N ALA A 22 -10.09 7.61 -34.17
CA ALA A 22 -10.35 6.57 -33.17
C ALA A 22 -11.84 6.18 -33.06
N ALA A 23 -12.72 6.71 -33.93
CA ALA A 23 -14.16 6.50 -33.90
C ALA A 23 -14.71 5.62 -35.05
N THR A 24 -13.86 5.00 -35.88
CA THR A 24 -14.31 4.25 -37.07
C THR A 24 -13.68 2.86 -37.26
N LEU A 25 -13.36 2.17 -36.15
CA LEU A 25 -13.09 0.71 -36.17
C LEU A 25 -13.93 0.00 -35.09
N ALA A 26 -15.26 0.08 -35.24
CA ALA A 26 -16.20 -0.87 -34.66
C ALA A 26 -16.78 -1.71 -35.81
N THR A 27 -15.96 -2.61 -36.36
CA THR A 27 -16.44 -3.63 -37.31
C THR A 27 -17.12 -4.75 -36.52
N GLY A 28 -18.45 -4.72 -36.55
CA GLY A 28 -19.40 -5.83 -36.44
C GLY A 28 -19.02 -7.02 -35.55
N VAL A 29 -19.33 -6.93 -34.26
CA VAL A 29 -19.66 -8.13 -33.49
C VAL A 29 -21.10 -8.48 -33.85
N HIS A 30 -21.29 -9.55 -34.62
CA HIS A 30 -22.59 -10.19 -34.75
C HIS A 30 -23.03 -10.60 -33.33
N ALA A 31 -24.09 -9.97 -32.84
CA ALA A 31 -24.83 -10.50 -31.72
C ALA A 31 -25.38 -11.87 -32.14
N GLN A 32 -24.74 -12.95 -31.70
CA GLN A 32 -25.44 -14.21 -31.57
C GLN A 32 -26.47 -14.00 -30.47
N THR A 33 -27.70 -13.78 -30.88
CA THR A 33 -28.86 -13.97 -30.02
C THR A 33 -28.81 -15.42 -29.55
N SER A 34 -28.37 -15.64 -28.30
CA SER A 34 -28.66 -16.88 -27.60
C SER A 34 -30.18 -16.98 -27.54
N THR A 35 -30.74 -17.80 -28.41
CA THR A 35 -32.16 -18.12 -28.40
C THR A 35 -32.48 -18.63 -26.99
N PRO A 36 -33.46 -18.05 -26.26
CA PRO A 36 -33.89 -18.64 -25.01
C PRO A 36 -34.24 -20.11 -25.29
N PRO A 37 -33.90 -21.06 -24.39
CA PRO A 37 -34.19 -22.46 -24.61
C PRO A 37 -35.67 -22.62 -24.99
N ALA A 38 -35.94 -23.30 -26.10
CA ALA A 38 -37.28 -23.39 -26.65
C ALA A 38 -38.26 -23.91 -25.59
N ALA A 39 -39.29 -23.12 -25.30
CA ALA A 39 -40.37 -23.53 -24.40
C ALA A 39 -41.02 -24.79 -24.99
N THR A 40 -40.90 -25.90 -24.27
CA THR A 40 -41.45 -27.19 -24.70
C THR A 40 -42.80 -27.38 -24.05
N SER A 41 -43.78 -27.93 -24.78
CA SER A 41 -45.11 -28.19 -24.23
C SER A 41 -45.07 -29.42 -23.33
N TYR A 42 -45.47 -29.25 -22.07
CA TYR A 42 -45.58 -30.30 -21.08
C TYR A 42 -47.04 -30.47 -20.67
N ASP A 43 -47.44 -31.72 -20.41
CA ASP A 43 -48.73 -32.09 -19.82
C ASP A 43 -48.47 -33.11 -18.70
N ILE A 44 -48.25 -32.58 -17.50
CA ILE A 44 -48.02 -33.32 -16.26
C ILE A 44 -49.31 -33.26 -15.43
N PRO A 45 -50.03 -34.37 -15.23
CA PRO A 45 -51.26 -34.37 -14.45
C PRO A 45 -50.98 -34.12 -12.96
N ALA A 46 -52.00 -33.62 -12.26
CA ALA A 46 -51.99 -33.56 -10.80
C ALA A 46 -51.74 -34.96 -10.21
N SER A 47 -50.70 -35.07 -9.39
CA SER A 47 -50.24 -36.35 -8.83
C SER A 47 -49.30 -36.11 -7.65
N SER A 48 -48.77 -37.19 -7.08
CA SER A 48 -47.74 -37.08 -6.05
C SER A 48 -46.56 -36.27 -6.59
N LEU A 49 -45.96 -35.44 -5.75
CA LEU A 49 -44.88 -34.54 -6.18
C LEU A 49 -43.70 -35.34 -6.74
N VAL A 50 -43.39 -36.51 -6.17
CA VAL A 50 -42.36 -37.42 -6.68
C VAL A 50 -42.65 -37.88 -8.11
N ASP A 51 -43.89 -38.30 -8.39
CA ASP A 51 -44.28 -38.78 -9.72
C ASP A 51 -44.26 -37.65 -10.75
N ALA A 52 -44.77 -36.47 -10.38
CA ALA A 52 -44.81 -35.31 -11.26
C ALA A 52 -43.41 -34.81 -11.62
N LEU A 53 -42.49 -34.71 -10.65
CA LEU A 53 -41.10 -34.31 -10.90
C LEU A 53 -40.36 -35.33 -11.75
N SER A 54 -40.58 -36.63 -11.50
CA SER A 54 -39.95 -37.71 -12.29
C SER A 54 -40.46 -37.72 -13.73
N ARG A 55 -41.77 -37.55 -13.95
CA ARG A 55 -42.36 -37.44 -15.29
C ARG A 55 -41.89 -36.19 -16.03
N PHE A 56 -41.80 -35.05 -15.34
CA PHE A 56 -41.31 -33.82 -15.93
C PHE A 56 -39.83 -33.92 -16.31
N ALA A 57 -38.99 -34.49 -15.45
CA ALA A 57 -37.58 -34.76 -15.75
C ALA A 57 -37.42 -35.66 -16.98
N GLN A 58 -38.25 -36.71 -17.08
CA GLN A 58 -38.27 -37.61 -18.23
C GLN A 58 -38.72 -36.90 -19.52
N GLN A 59 -39.76 -36.07 -19.47
CA GLN A 59 -40.25 -35.32 -20.64
C GLN A 59 -39.29 -34.20 -21.07
N SER A 60 -38.58 -33.58 -20.13
CA SER A 60 -37.63 -32.49 -20.40
C SER A 60 -36.20 -32.96 -20.69
N GLY A 61 -35.91 -34.25 -20.55
CA GLY A 61 -34.61 -34.84 -20.88
C GLY A 61 -33.49 -34.49 -19.90
N VAL A 62 -33.82 -34.13 -18.65
CA VAL A 62 -32.83 -33.75 -17.63
C VAL A 62 -32.87 -34.68 -16.42
N ALA A 63 -31.73 -34.85 -15.75
CA ALA A 63 -31.65 -35.62 -14.51
C ALA A 63 -31.99 -34.72 -13.32
N ILE A 64 -32.77 -35.24 -12.37
CA ILE A 64 -33.02 -34.63 -11.06
C ILE A 64 -32.77 -35.65 -9.95
N ALA A 65 -31.99 -35.28 -8.95
CA ALA A 65 -31.81 -36.06 -7.73
C ALA A 65 -32.92 -35.73 -6.71
N ILE A 66 -33.70 -36.75 -6.34
CA ILE A 66 -34.84 -36.65 -5.42
C ILE A 66 -34.68 -37.68 -4.29
N GLU A 67 -34.82 -37.24 -3.05
CA GLU A 67 -35.01 -38.13 -1.91
C GLU A 67 -36.51 -38.39 -1.70
N ALA A 68 -37.04 -39.47 -2.28
CA ALA A 68 -38.48 -39.73 -2.34
C ALA A 68 -39.17 -39.76 -0.96
N ASP A 69 -38.48 -40.25 0.08
CA ASP A 69 -38.99 -40.30 1.45
C ASP A 69 -39.32 -38.91 2.02
N LYS A 70 -38.57 -37.88 1.63
CA LYS A 70 -38.76 -36.49 2.07
C LYS A 70 -39.94 -35.79 1.39
N LEU A 71 -40.49 -36.38 0.32
CA LEU A 71 -41.61 -35.83 -0.45
C LEU A 71 -42.91 -36.63 -0.26
N LYS A 72 -42.91 -37.61 0.65
CA LYS A 72 -44.06 -38.48 0.91
C LYS A 72 -45.26 -37.66 1.39
N GLY A 73 -46.39 -37.79 0.69
CA GLY A 73 -47.63 -37.08 1.01
C GLY A 73 -47.77 -35.70 0.37
N LEU A 74 -46.74 -35.18 -0.30
CA LEU A 74 -46.84 -33.93 -1.06
C LEU A 74 -47.48 -34.17 -2.44
N GLN A 75 -48.36 -33.27 -2.83
CA GLN A 75 -49.08 -33.28 -4.10
C GLN A 75 -48.76 -32.01 -4.88
N THR A 76 -48.86 -32.09 -6.20
CA THR A 76 -48.77 -30.92 -7.08
C THR A 76 -50.00 -30.87 -8.00
N PRO A 77 -50.52 -29.69 -8.34
CA PRO A 77 -51.60 -29.57 -9.32
C PRO A 77 -51.19 -29.99 -10.74
N GLY A 78 -49.91 -30.32 -10.95
CA GLY A 78 -49.38 -30.65 -12.26
C GLY A 78 -48.99 -29.39 -13.04
N LEU A 79 -48.70 -29.57 -14.32
CA LEU A 79 -48.20 -28.53 -15.21
C LEU A 79 -48.73 -28.77 -16.62
N ARG A 80 -49.40 -27.78 -17.21
CA ARG A 80 -49.90 -27.88 -18.59
C ARG A 80 -49.65 -26.59 -19.36
N GLY A 81 -48.82 -26.65 -20.40
CA GLY A 81 -48.41 -25.47 -21.17
C GLY A 81 -46.96 -25.57 -21.65
N SER A 82 -46.47 -24.50 -22.29
CA SER A 82 -45.09 -24.43 -22.78
C SER A 82 -44.21 -23.72 -21.78
N TYR A 83 -43.18 -24.41 -21.28
CA TYR A 83 -42.32 -23.92 -20.21
C TYR A 83 -40.84 -24.20 -20.49
N GLY A 84 -39.95 -23.41 -19.88
CA GLY A 84 -38.55 -23.80 -19.71
C GLY A 84 -38.40 -24.91 -18.65
N VAL A 85 -37.28 -25.64 -18.66
CA VAL A 85 -37.03 -26.73 -17.69
C VAL A 85 -37.05 -26.22 -16.24
N GLU A 86 -36.35 -25.13 -15.95
CA GLU A 86 -36.29 -24.55 -14.60
C GLU A 86 -37.64 -23.97 -14.17
N GLU A 87 -38.35 -23.35 -15.10
CA GLU A 87 -39.69 -22.81 -14.88
C GLU A 87 -40.71 -23.90 -14.57
N GLY A 88 -40.71 -25.00 -15.33
CA GLY A 88 -41.63 -26.11 -15.13
C GLY A 88 -41.39 -26.84 -13.80
N PHE A 89 -40.14 -27.07 -13.41
CA PHE A 89 -39.83 -27.58 -12.07
C PHE A 89 -40.28 -26.61 -10.97
N GLY A 90 -40.05 -25.30 -11.15
CA GLY A 90 -40.49 -24.28 -10.20
C GLY A 90 -42.01 -24.29 -9.98
N LEU A 91 -42.78 -24.48 -11.05
CA LEU A 91 -44.25 -24.59 -10.98
C LEU A 91 -44.70 -25.86 -10.28
N LEU A 92 -44.07 -27.01 -10.56
CA LEU A 92 -44.38 -28.28 -9.90
C LEU A 92 -44.06 -28.26 -8.40
N LEU A 93 -43.01 -27.53 -7.99
CA LEU A 93 -42.55 -27.42 -6.61
C LEU A 93 -43.29 -26.36 -5.78
N ARG A 94 -44.17 -25.57 -6.38
CA ARG A 94 -44.83 -24.46 -5.70
C ARG A 94 -45.66 -24.96 -4.51
N GLY A 95 -45.37 -24.43 -3.32
CA GLY A 95 -46.05 -24.81 -2.07
C GLY A 95 -45.58 -26.13 -1.46
N SER A 96 -44.60 -26.82 -2.06
CA SER A 96 -44.06 -28.07 -1.53
C SER A 96 -43.10 -27.88 -0.35
N GLY A 97 -42.63 -26.66 -0.11
CA GLY A 97 -41.52 -26.40 0.82
C GLY A 97 -40.15 -26.75 0.25
N TYR A 98 -40.03 -27.04 -1.04
CA TYR A 98 -38.78 -27.32 -1.74
C TYR A 98 -38.57 -26.40 -2.96
N ALA A 99 -37.31 -26.20 -3.34
CA ALA A 99 -36.85 -25.41 -4.48
C ALA A 99 -35.87 -26.24 -5.33
N LEU A 100 -35.69 -25.84 -6.59
CA LEU A 100 -34.78 -26.48 -7.53
C LEU A 100 -33.37 -25.90 -7.39
N GLY A 101 -32.38 -26.76 -7.15
CA GLY A 101 -30.95 -26.44 -7.24
C GLY A 101 -30.35 -26.97 -8.55
N LYS A 102 -29.37 -26.26 -9.11
CA LYS A 102 -28.67 -26.64 -10.35
C LYS A 102 -27.20 -26.94 -10.08
N THR A 103 -26.69 -28.02 -10.67
CA THR A 103 -25.27 -28.42 -10.63
C THR A 103 -24.75 -28.68 -12.04
N ALA A 104 -23.44 -28.90 -12.16
CA ALA A 104 -22.84 -29.31 -13.43
C ALA A 104 -23.35 -30.67 -13.95
N ALA A 105 -23.95 -31.51 -13.09
CA ALA A 105 -24.41 -32.87 -13.43
C ALA A 105 -25.94 -32.99 -13.59
N GLY A 106 -26.70 -31.92 -13.41
CA GLY A 106 -28.17 -31.92 -13.44
C GLY A 106 -28.80 -31.11 -12.31
N TYR A 107 -30.05 -31.44 -11.97
CA TYR A 107 -30.82 -30.74 -10.93
C TYR A 107 -30.86 -31.53 -9.62
N LEU A 108 -31.04 -30.84 -8.49
CA LEU A 108 -31.35 -31.44 -7.19
C LEU A 108 -32.48 -30.68 -6.49
N LEU A 109 -33.14 -31.33 -5.52
CA LEU A 109 -34.08 -30.66 -4.64
C LEU A 109 -33.39 -30.06 -3.41
N LEU A 110 -33.72 -28.82 -3.08
CA LEU A 110 -33.29 -28.13 -1.86
C LEU A 110 -34.51 -27.71 -1.03
N PRO A 111 -34.44 -27.67 0.32
CA PRO A 111 -35.48 -27.06 1.13
C PRO A 111 -35.67 -25.58 0.76
N ALA A 112 -36.91 -25.15 0.51
CA ALA A 112 -37.23 -23.75 0.24
C ALA A 112 -37.23 -22.95 1.56
N PRO A 113 -36.56 -21.79 1.64
CA PRO A 113 -36.67 -20.92 2.80
C PRO A 113 -38.12 -20.48 3.00
N GLN A 114 -38.68 -20.69 4.20
CA GLN A 114 -40.05 -20.28 4.52
C GLN A 114 -40.14 -18.75 4.54
N ALA A 115 -40.76 -18.16 3.51
CA ALA A 115 -41.18 -16.78 3.51
C ALA A 115 -42.59 -16.68 4.14
N SER A 116 -42.70 -15.92 5.23
CA SER A 116 -44.00 -15.56 5.81
C SER A 116 -44.77 -14.66 4.82
N PRO A 117 -46.10 -14.83 4.64
CA PRO A 117 -46.88 -14.03 3.72
C PRO A 117 -47.11 -12.62 4.29
N GLY A 118 -46.21 -11.70 3.99
CA GLY A 118 -46.43 -10.24 4.05
C GLY A 118 -46.61 -9.70 2.62
N PRO A 119 -47.28 -8.55 2.44
CA PRO A 119 -47.58 -8.01 1.13
C PRO A 119 -46.30 -7.79 0.32
N THR A 120 -46.38 -8.22 -0.94
CA THR A 120 -45.31 -8.25 -1.95
C THR A 120 -44.78 -6.84 -2.22
N ALA A 121 -43.83 -6.39 -1.42
CA ALA A 121 -42.86 -5.40 -1.86
C ALA A 121 -41.91 -6.13 -2.81
N THR A 122 -42.13 -6.00 -4.11
CA THR A 122 -41.09 -6.25 -5.11
C THR A 122 -39.92 -5.34 -4.78
N LEU A 123 -38.94 -5.89 -4.05
CA LEU A 123 -37.64 -5.27 -3.92
C LEU A 123 -37.08 -5.11 -5.34
N PRO A 124 -36.56 -3.93 -5.71
CA PRO A 124 -35.85 -3.77 -6.96
C PRO A 124 -34.80 -4.87 -7.09
N ALA A 125 -34.59 -5.38 -8.30
CA ALA A 125 -33.46 -6.24 -8.60
C ALA A 125 -32.21 -5.61 -7.96
N VAL A 126 -31.54 -6.36 -7.08
CA VAL A 126 -30.22 -5.98 -6.59
C VAL A 126 -29.29 -6.10 -7.78
N THR A 127 -29.21 -5.03 -8.55
CA THR A 127 -28.02 -4.73 -9.32
C THR A 127 -26.92 -4.64 -8.26
N VAL A 128 -25.95 -5.56 -8.28
CA VAL A 128 -24.70 -5.36 -7.56
C VAL A 128 -23.96 -4.25 -8.30
N THR A 129 -24.43 -3.02 -8.14
CA THR A 129 -23.59 -1.86 -8.30
C THR A 129 -22.57 -1.94 -7.16
N ALA A 130 -21.29 -1.76 -7.49
CA ALA A 130 -20.23 -1.52 -6.52
C ALA A 130 -20.53 -0.22 -5.76
N ALA A 131 -21.45 -0.28 -4.79
CA ALA A 131 -21.89 0.83 -3.97
C ALA A 131 -22.39 0.29 -2.63
N ALA A 132 -21.45 -0.07 -1.75
CA ALA A 132 -21.56 0.17 -0.32
C ALA A 132 -20.18 -0.02 0.30
N THR A 133 -19.58 1.06 0.82
CA THR A 133 -18.58 1.00 1.89
C THR A 133 -19.27 0.43 3.13
N PRO A 134 -18.84 -0.70 3.72
CA PRO A 134 -19.09 -0.97 5.11
C PRO A 134 -17.73 -0.99 5.81
N GLU A 135 -17.15 0.17 6.10
CA GLU A 135 -16.09 0.21 7.10
C GLU A 135 -16.75 0.65 8.43
N ALA A 136 -16.55 0.02 9.58
CA ALA A 136 -15.56 -0.98 10.00
C ALA A 136 -16.26 -2.21 10.62
N PRO A 137 -15.56 -3.34 10.90
CA PRO A 137 -14.27 -3.37 11.59
C PRO A 137 -13.10 -3.86 10.73
N GLY A 138 -11.94 -3.23 10.89
CA GLY A 138 -10.81 -3.32 9.95
C GLY A 138 -9.79 -4.41 10.24
N LEU A 139 -9.96 -5.27 11.26
CA LEU A 139 -8.92 -6.24 11.66
C LEU A 139 -9.04 -7.60 10.95
N ARG A 140 -10.09 -7.82 10.14
CA ARG A 140 -10.23 -9.00 9.28
C ARG A 140 -9.43 -8.93 7.98
N ALA A 141 -8.92 -7.75 7.61
CA ALA A 141 -8.10 -7.62 6.41
C ALA A 141 -6.94 -8.61 6.46
N ARG A 142 -6.71 -9.33 5.35
CA ARG A 142 -5.59 -10.25 5.22
C ARG A 142 -4.35 -9.47 4.86
N LEU A 143 -3.21 -9.87 5.42
CA LEU A 143 -1.91 -9.30 5.14
C LEU A 143 -0.92 -10.37 4.71
N SER A 144 0.00 -9.99 3.83
CA SER A 144 1.12 -10.84 3.42
C SER A 144 2.27 -10.70 4.42
N ALA A 145 2.33 -11.60 5.39
CA ALA A 145 3.32 -11.54 6.46
C ALA A 145 4.63 -12.29 6.12
N GLY A 146 4.98 -12.43 4.84
CA GLY A 146 6.22 -13.07 4.40
C GLY A 146 6.42 -14.46 5.03
N ALA A 147 7.45 -14.60 5.88
CA ALA A 147 7.79 -15.84 6.58
C ALA A 147 6.73 -16.34 7.60
N LEU A 148 5.66 -15.58 7.86
CA LEU A 148 4.51 -15.98 8.70
C LEU A 148 3.29 -16.47 7.89
N GLY A 149 3.38 -16.44 6.56
CA GLY A 149 2.27 -16.76 5.65
C GLY A 149 1.19 -15.68 5.64
N THR A 150 0.04 -15.99 5.03
CA THR A 150 -1.11 -15.07 4.97
C THR A 150 -1.98 -15.19 6.21
N ARG A 151 -2.21 -14.08 6.91
CA ARG A 151 -3.03 -14.01 8.13
C ARG A 151 -3.91 -12.77 8.15
N SER A 152 -4.95 -12.76 8.98
CA SER A 152 -5.70 -11.53 9.24
C SER A 152 -4.93 -10.60 10.18
N GLN A 153 -5.25 -9.29 10.17
CA GLN A 153 -4.66 -8.35 11.13
C GLN A 153 -4.95 -8.76 12.59
N LEU A 154 -6.15 -9.30 12.87
CA LEU A 154 -6.52 -9.83 14.18
C LEU A 154 -5.62 -11.00 14.61
N GLU A 155 -5.19 -11.84 13.66
CA GLU A 155 -4.43 -13.06 13.93
C GLU A 155 -2.91 -12.90 13.92
N THR A 156 -2.43 -11.70 13.58
CA THR A 156 -1.01 -11.42 13.46
C THR A 156 -0.49 -10.82 14.78
N PRO A 157 0.52 -11.40 15.45
CA PRO A 157 0.99 -10.97 16.77
C PRO A 157 1.96 -9.78 16.72
N LEU A 158 1.59 -8.74 15.97
CA LEU A 158 2.31 -7.49 15.81
C LEU A 158 1.34 -6.35 15.45
N SER A 159 1.63 -5.11 15.82
CA SER A 159 0.89 -3.95 15.35
C SER A 159 0.95 -3.82 13.81
N THR A 160 -0.23 -3.75 13.19
CA THR A 160 -0.39 -3.60 11.74
C THR A 160 -1.40 -2.51 11.41
N THR A 161 -1.24 -1.93 10.23
CA THR A 161 -2.23 -1.04 9.62
C THR A 161 -2.40 -1.42 8.16
N VAL A 162 -3.65 -1.49 7.69
CA VAL A 162 -3.97 -1.76 6.29
C VAL A 162 -4.85 -0.63 5.79
N VAL A 163 -4.49 -0.06 4.65
CA VAL A 163 -5.25 0.98 3.96
C VAL A 163 -5.74 0.40 2.64
N THR A 164 -7.06 0.30 2.50
CA THR A 164 -7.70 -0.37 1.36
C THR A 164 -7.74 0.54 0.13
N ARG A 165 -7.92 -0.05 -1.06
CA ARG A 165 -8.13 0.70 -2.30
C ARG A 165 -9.29 1.70 -2.20
N GLU A 166 -10.39 1.32 -1.55
CA GLU A 166 -11.52 2.20 -1.29
C GLU A 166 -11.09 3.44 -0.50
N GLU A 167 -10.33 3.26 0.58
CA GLU A 167 -9.81 4.38 1.37
C GLU A 167 -8.81 5.23 0.59
N LEU A 168 -7.91 4.61 -0.19
CA LEU A 168 -6.95 5.31 -1.06
C LEU A 168 -7.69 6.21 -2.07
N SER A 169 -8.70 5.67 -2.74
CA SER A 169 -9.51 6.41 -3.72
C SER A 169 -10.38 7.48 -3.06
N GLN A 170 -11.01 7.21 -1.91
CA GLN A 170 -11.83 8.20 -1.20
C GLN A 170 -11.00 9.41 -0.76
N ARG A 171 -9.77 9.19 -0.30
CA ARG A 171 -8.89 10.23 0.23
C ARG A 171 -8.07 10.94 -0.84
N GLN A 172 -8.07 10.43 -2.09
CA GLN A 172 -7.34 11.02 -3.23
C GLN A 172 -5.84 11.20 -2.93
N ILE A 173 -5.22 10.15 -2.37
CA ILE A 173 -3.84 10.10 -1.88
C ILE A 173 -2.84 10.54 -2.97
N SER A 174 -1.92 11.45 -2.63
CA SER A 174 -0.87 11.92 -3.57
C SER A 174 0.55 11.58 -3.13
N LYS A 175 0.76 11.26 -1.85
CA LYS A 175 2.07 10.91 -1.29
C LYS A 175 1.95 9.85 -0.20
N LEU A 176 3.09 9.28 0.22
CA LEU A 176 3.09 8.17 1.17
C LEU A 176 2.59 8.59 2.55
N GLY A 177 2.95 9.80 2.99
CA GLY A 177 2.47 10.34 4.26
C GLY A 177 0.94 10.39 4.36
N ASP A 178 0.25 10.65 3.24
CA ASP A 178 -1.21 10.69 3.21
C ASP A 178 -1.79 9.29 3.45
N VAL A 179 -1.17 8.22 2.94
CA VAL A 179 -1.68 6.84 3.06
C VAL A 179 -2.01 6.54 4.53
N PHE A 180 -1.07 6.83 5.42
CA PHE A 180 -1.19 6.54 6.85
C PHE A 180 -1.56 7.77 7.71
N ALA A 181 -2.23 8.78 7.14
CA ALA A 181 -2.58 9.98 7.92
C ALA A 181 -3.49 9.66 9.12
N LEU A 182 -4.30 8.60 9.03
CA LEU A 182 -5.16 8.13 10.13
C LEU A 182 -4.41 7.30 11.17
N ASP A 183 -3.15 6.97 10.96
CA ASP A 183 -2.33 6.22 11.91
C ASP A 183 -1.49 7.18 12.78
N ALA A 184 -1.74 7.17 14.09
CA ALA A 184 -0.99 7.95 15.05
C ALA A 184 0.43 7.42 15.29
N GLY A 185 0.76 6.20 14.89
CA GLY A 185 2.11 5.64 14.96
C GLY A 185 3.02 6.07 13.80
N VAL A 186 2.48 6.76 12.79
CA VAL A 186 3.21 7.19 11.60
C VAL A 186 3.29 8.72 11.57
N THR A 187 4.47 9.28 11.37
CA THR A 187 4.64 10.70 11.06
C THR A 187 4.89 10.86 9.56
N ASP A 188 4.24 11.84 8.96
CA ASP A 188 4.51 12.23 7.58
C ASP A 188 5.75 13.12 7.56
N ASN A 189 6.73 12.72 6.75
CA ASN A 189 7.96 13.47 6.55
C ASN A 189 8.13 13.85 5.05
N SER A 190 7.08 13.64 4.25
CA SER A 190 7.12 13.65 2.78
C SER A 190 6.48 14.88 2.13
N GLY A 191 7.01 15.30 0.97
CA GLY A 191 6.39 16.35 0.12
C GLY A 191 5.91 15.76 -1.20
N ALA A 192 4.66 16.01 -1.60
CA ALA A 192 4.03 15.30 -2.74
C ALA A 192 4.77 15.44 -4.08
N TYR A 193 5.39 16.60 -4.33
CA TYR A 193 6.03 16.94 -5.59
C TYR A 193 7.52 17.25 -5.43
N SER A 194 8.18 16.60 -4.46
CA SER A 194 9.61 16.77 -4.22
C SER A 194 10.35 15.43 -4.17
N SER A 195 11.67 15.52 -4.06
CA SER A 195 12.60 14.39 -3.96
C SER A 195 12.42 13.54 -2.70
N TRP A 196 11.52 13.92 -1.79
CA TRP A 196 11.30 13.28 -0.49
C TRP A 196 9.86 12.76 -0.32
N ALA A 197 9.15 12.51 -1.42
CA ALA A 197 7.73 12.13 -1.43
C ALA A 197 7.38 10.78 -0.78
N THR A 198 8.38 9.96 -0.43
CA THR A 198 8.21 8.65 0.21
C THR A 198 8.72 8.58 1.65
N TYR A 199 9.00 9.74 2.26
CA TYR A 199 9.56 9.78 3.61
C TYR A 199 8.50 9.74 4.70
N VAL A 200 8.60 8.73 5.57
CA VAL A 200 7.74 8.58 6.76
C VAL A 200 8.57 7.99 7.89
N THR A 201 8.19 8.29 9.12
CA THR A 201 8.74 7.64 10.31
C THR A 201 7.65 6.87 11.04
N VAL A 202 8.01 5.72 11.61
CA VAL A 202 7.09 4.83 12.33
C VAL A 202 7.62 4.68 13.75
N ARG A 203 6.82 5.02 14.76
CA ARG A 203 7.25 5.07 16.17
C ARG A 203 8.50 5.95 16.39
N GLY A 204 8.68 6.99 15.57
CA GLY A 204 9.84 7.89 15.59
C GLY A 204 11.12 7.30 14.97
N LEU A 205 11.02 6.15 14.29
CA LEU A 205 12.12 5.51 13.56
C LEU A 205 11.94 5.67 12.05
N ASP A 206 13.02 5.94 11.34
CA ASP A 206 13.02 5.96 9.87
C ASP A 206 12.82 4.55 9.30
N LEU A 207 12.15 4.48 8.15
CA LEU A 207 12.10 3.27 7.33
C LEU A 207 13.31 3.22 6.39
N ASP A 208 13.93 2.04 6.29
CA ASP A 208 15.02 1.80 5.34
C ASP A 208 14.50 1.78 3.89
N TRP A 209 14.92 2.74 3.07
CA TRP A 209 14.51 2.85 1.66
C TRP A 209 14.86 1.65 0.79
N GLN A 210 15.85 0.86 1.19
CA GLN A 210 16.33 -0.27 0.40
C GLN A 210 15.58 -1.56 0.71
N ASN A 211 15.20 -1.78 1.98
CA ASN A 211 14.65 -3.07 2.40
C ASN A 211 13.27 -3.01 3.07
N ALA A 212 12.80 -1.84 3.52
CA ALA A 212 11.52 -1.69 4.21
C ALA A 212 10.33 -1.56 3.25
N TYR A 213 10.54 -1.39 1.95
CA TYR A 213 9.47 -1.18 0.97
C TYR A 213 9.37 -2.36 0.02
N ARG A 214 8.14 -2.88 -0.14
CA ARG A 214 7.88 -4.11 -0.90
C ARG A 214 6.64 -4.03 -1.76
N ILE A 215 6.67 -4.66 -2.94
CA ILE A 215 5.47 -4.93 -3.74
C ILE A 215 5.23 -6.44 -3.68
N ASP A 216 4.08 -6.86 -3.17
CA ASP A 216 3.74 -8.28 -2.98
C ASP A 216 4.85 -9.08 -2.27
N GLY A 217 5.41 -8.48 -1.22
CA GLY A 217 6.52 -9.03 -0.42
C GLY A 217 7.91 -8.94 -1.07
N LYS A 218 8.05 -8.41 -2.28
CA LYS A 218 9.33 -8.31 -3.02
C LYS A 218 9.96 -6.93 -2.92
N PRO A 219 11.28 -6.81 -2.74
CA PRO A 219 11.95 -5.54 -2.49
C PRO A 219 12.03 -4.67 -3.74
N PHE A 220 11.99 -3.37 -3.52
CA PHE A 220 12.35 -2.35 -4.51
C PHE A 220 12.91 -1.13 -3.78
N LEU A 221 13.61 -0.26 -4.49
CA LEU A 221 14.07 1.00 -3.90
C LEU A 221 12.97 2.06 -3.92
N SER A 222 12.57 2.54 -2.74
CA SER A 222 11.55 3.59 -2.60
C SER A 222 12.10 5.03 -2.60
N TYR A 223 13.42 5.23 -2.42
CA TYR A 223 13.99 6.57 -2.29
C TYR A 223 13.71 7.46 -3.52
N ALA A 224 12.96 8.55 -3.29
CA ALA A 224 12.43 9.49 -4.27
C ALA A 224 11.45 8.88 -5.32
N ILE A 225 10.94 7.67 -5.11
CA ILE A 225 10.01 6.97 -6.01
C ILE A 225 8.60 6.96 -5.42
N THR A 226 7.79 7.97 -5.73
CA THR A 226 6.35 7.94 -5.43
C THR A 226 5.69 6.88 -6.30
N LEU A 227 5.15 5.81 -5.70
CA LEU A 227 4.43 4.79 -6.45
C LEU A 227 3.03 5.28 -6.89
N PRO A 228 2.50 4.75 -8.00
CA PRO A 228 1.16 5.10 -8.47
C PRO A 228 0.13 4.27 -7.71
N TYR A 229 -0.48 4.87 -6.68
CA TYR A 229 -1.36 4.17 -5.73
C TYR A 229 -2.58 3.51 -6.39
N GLU A 230 -2.98 3.98 -7.57
CA GLU A 230 -4.09 3.49 -8.37
C GLU A 230 -3.93 2.01 -8.81
N HIS A 231 -2.71 1.48 -8.77
CA HIS A 231 -2.39 0.10 -9.18
C HIS A 231 -2.48 -0.93 -8.05
N PHE A 232 -2.72 -0.50 -6.81
CA PHE A 232 -2.72 -1.37 -5.63
C PHE A 232 -4.13 -1.62 -5.08
N GLU A 233 -4.34 -2.81 -4.53
CA GLU A 233 -5.58 -3.20 -3.84
C GLU A 233 -5.55 -2.76 -2.38
N GLN A 234 -4.38 -2.75 -1.75
CA GLN A 234 -4.17 -2.23 -0.41
C GLN A 234 -2.70 -1.90 -0.17
N ILE A 235 -2.44 -1.09 0.85
CA ILE A 235 -1.10 -0.80 1.35
C ILE A 235 -1.06 -1.18 2.83
N GLU A 236 -0.09 -2.01 3.18
CA GLU A 236 0.06 -2.62 4.50
C GLU A 236 1.28 -2.03 5.19
N LEU A 237 1.16 -1.69 6.47
CA LEU A 237 2.25 -1.31 7.34
C LEU A 237 2.35 -2.35 8.45
N LEU A 238 3.51 -3.01 8.56
CA LEU A 238 3.87 -3.82 9.72
C LEU A 238 4.82 -2.99 10.55
N LYS A 239 4.42 -2.66 11.78
CA LYS A 239 5.18 -1.75 12.65
C LYS A 239 6.22 -2.54 13.43
N GLY A 240 7.43 -1.98 13.50
CA GLY A 240 8.49 -2.55 14.31
C GLY A 240 9.45 -3.49 13.58
N SER A 241 10.14 -4.32 14.36
CA SER A 241 11.21 -5.18 13.85
C SER A 241 10.72 -6.24 12.86
N SER A 242 11.27 -6.24 11.64
CA SER A 242 10.87 -7.11 10.51
C SER A 242 11.90 -8.17 10.14
N GLY A 243 12.95 -8.35 10.96
CA GLY A 243 14.14 -9.09 10.56
C GLY A 243 13.91 -10.58 10.29
N PHE A 244 12.99 -11.21 11.03
CA PHE A 244 12.57 -12.58 10.74
C PHE A 244 11.79 -12.69 9.41
N LEU A 245 10.95 -11.70 9.10
CA LEU A 245 10.07 -11.73 7.93
C LEU A 245 10.88 -11.60 6.64
N TYR A 246 11.85 -10.69 6.61
CA TYR A 246 12.48 -10.26 5.37
C TYR A 246 14.01 -10.07 5.43
N GLY A 247 14.66 -10.27 6.58
CA GLY A 247 16.12 -10.13 6.72
C GLY A 247 16.55 -8.72 7.14
N PHE A 248 17.49 -8.12 6.42
CA PHE A 248 17.98 -6.78 6.76
C PHE A 248 16.87 -5.72 6.56
N GLY A 249 16.76 -4.79 7.51
CA GLY A 249 15.75 -3.74 7.55
C GLY A 249 15.77 -2.99 8.88
N SER A 250 15.39 -1.71 8.85
CA SER A 250 15.33 -0.87 10.04
C SER A 250 14.23 -1.34 11.01
N PRO A 251 14.37 -1.09 12.33
CA PRO A 251 13.37 -1.49 13.32
C PRO A 251 12.07 -0.67 13.27
N GLY A 252 11.95 0.32 12.38
CA GLY A 252 10.73 1.13 12.26
C GLY A 252 9.55 0.34 11.70
N GLY A 253 9.80 -0.62 10.81
CA GLY A 253 8.73 -1.37 10.17
C GLY A 253 9.03 -1.70 8.72
N LEU A 254 7.97 -2.12 8.03
CA LEU A 254 7.97 -2.25 6.59
C LEU A 254 6.61 -1.86 6.01
N ILE A 255 6.62 -1.37 4.78
CA ILE A 255 5.44 -1.06 3.98
C ILE A 255 5.39 -2.04 2.81
N ASN A 256 4.27 -2.74 2.68
CA ASN A 256 3.99 -3.66 1.59
C ASN A 256 2.82 -3.14 0.75
N TYR A 257 3.06 -2.96 -0.54
CA TYR A 257 2.06 -2.60 -1.53
C TYR A 257 1.52 -3.87 -2.18
N VAL A 258 0.22 -4.12 -2.05
CA VAL A 258 -0.43 -5.30 -2.63
C VAL A 258 -1.02 -4.94 -3.97
N SER A 259 -0.55 -5.57 -5.04
CA SER A 259 -1.00 -5.27 -6.41
C SER A 259 -2.43 -5.72 -6.66
N LYS A 260 -3.12 -5.04 -7.59
CA LYS A 260 -4.40 -5.52 -8.12
C LYS A 260 -4.22 -6.79 -8.92
N GLN A 261 -5.05 -7.79 -8.64
CA GLN A 261 -5.00 -9.11 -9.28
C GLN A 261 -6.17 -9.30 -10.27
N PRO A 262 -6.09 -10.28 -11.19
CA PRO A 262 -7.19 -10.63 -12.09
C PRO A 262 -8.51 -10.88 -11.36
N THR A 263 -9.61 -10.43 -11.96
CA THR A 263 -10.97 -10.62 -11.42
C THR A 263 -11.68 -11.79 -12.09
N ASP A 264 -12.48 -12.55 -11.34
CA ASP A 264 -13.27 -13.65 -11.89
C ASP A 264 -14.43 -13.16 -12.78
N GLU A 265 -14.96 -11.98 -12.47
CA GLU A 265 -15.96 -11.27 -13.27
C GLU A 265 -15.33 -10.13 -14.08
N PRO A 266 -15.87 -9.80 -15.26
CA PRO A 266 -15.39 -8.68 -16.05
C PRO A 266 -15.47 -7.37 -15.26
N LEU A 267 -14.36 -6.67 -15.16
CA LEU A 267 -14.31 -5.29 -14.66
C LEU A 267 -13.91 -4.36 -15.80
N ARG A 268 -14.66 -3.26 -15.94
CA ARG A 268 -14.33 -2.17 -16.85
C ARG A 268 -14.59 -0.88 -16.10
N SER A 269 -13.56 -0.09 -15.85
CA SER A 269 -13.75 1.22 -15.23
C SER A 269 -12.85 2.27 -15.83
N ILE A 270 -13.36 3.50 -15.86
CA ILE A 270 -12.65 4.71 -16.27
C ILE A 270 -12.84 5.73 -15.16
N GLU A 271 -11.77 6.38 -14.74
CA GLU A 271 -11.83 7.49 -13.78
C GLU A 271 -11.09 8.71 -14.30
N LEU A 272 -11.76 9.86 -14.23
CA LEU A 272 -11.23 11.18 -14.55
C LEU A 272 -11.02 11.95 -13.25
N GLY A 273 -9.83 12.50 -13.06
CA GLY A 273 -9.46 13.27 -11.87
C GLY A 273 -9.01 14.68 -12.20
N TYR A 274 -9.21 15.57 -11.24
CA TYR A 274 -8.76 16.95 -11.26
C TYR A 274 -8.24 17.34 -9.86
N LYS A 275 -7.07 17.95 -9.78
CA LYS A 275 -6.56 18.56 -8.55
C LYS A 275 -6.29 20.06 -8.75
N THR A 276 -6.35 20.83 -7.66
CA THR A 276 -6.05 22.27 -7.66
C THR A 276 -4.75 22.58 -8.41
N ASN A 277 -4.72 23.72 -9.10
CA ASN A 277 -3.64 24.14 -10.00
C ASN A 277 -3.59 23.37 -11.34
N ASN A 278 -4.72 22.81 -11.77
CA ASN A 278 -4.90 22.26 -13.11
C ASN A 278 -4.07 21.00 -13.37
N ILE A 279 -4.01 20.09 -12.38
CA ILE A 279 -3.53 18.73 -12.57
C ILE A 279 -4.72 17.86 -12.98
N TRP A 280 -4.63 17.25 -14.15
CA TRP A 280 -5.64 16.32 -14.67
C TRP A 280 -5.09 14.91 -14.62
N SER A 281 -5.94 13.95 -14.25
CA SER A 281 -5.63 12.53 -14.35
C SER A 281 -6.70 11.77 -15.10
N GLN A 282 -6.26 10.71 -15.79
CA GLN A 282 -7.13 9.72 -16.42
C GLN A 282 -6.62 8.35 -16.01
N SER A 283 -7.54 7.46 -15.65
CA SER A 283 -7.21 6.07 -15.37
C SER A 283 -8.20 5.12 -16.02
N VAL A 284 -7.69 3.96 -16.43
CA VAL A 284 -8.45 2.86 -17.00
C VAL A 284 -8.07 1.61 -16.24
N ASP A 285 -9.06 0.85 -15.78
CA ASP A 285 -8.85 -0.39 -15.04
C ASP A 285 -9.77 -1.48 -15.59
N LEU A 286 -9.16 -2.49 -16.22
CA LEU A 286 -9.80 -3.59 -16.92
C LEU A 286 -9.39 -4.91 -16.29
N GLY A 287 -10.35 -5.79 -16.05
CA GLY A 287 -10.05 -7.12 -15.52
C GLY A 287 -11.05 -8.17 -16.01
N GLY A 288 -10.66 -9.42 -15.92
CA GLY A 288 -11.54 -10.54 -16.20
C GLY A 288 -10.79 -11.83 -16.45
N ARG A 289 -11.55 -12.85 -16.87
CA ARG A 289 -11.04 -14.16 -17.25
C ARG A 289 -11.53 -14.60 -18.63
N PHE A 290 -10.72 -15.42 -19.29
CA PHE A 290 -11.03 -16.05 -20.59
C PHE A 290 -10.49 -17.49 -20.66
N GLY A 291 -10.82 -18.19 -21.75
CA GLY A 291 -10.58 -19.63 -21.92
C GLY A 291 -11.82 -20.47 -21.59
N ASN A 292 -11.80 -21.75 -21.99
CA ASN A 292 -12.95 -22.66 -21.88
C ASN A 292 -13.49 -22.77 -20.45
N ASP A 293 -12.58 -22.82 -19.46
CA ASP A 293 -12.94 -22.95 -18.04
C ASP A 293 -12.60 -21.68 -17.25
N LYS A 294 -12.64 -20.53 -17.93
CA LYS A 294 -12.13 -19.25 -17.41
C LYS A 294 -10.70 -19.39 -16.87
N GLN A 295 -9.83 -20.26 -17.42
CA GLN A 295 -8.55 -20.59 -16.78
C GLN A 295 -7.49 -19.47 -16.81
N PHE A 296 -7.60 -18.50 -17.72
CA PHE A 296 -6.66 -17.39 -17.86
C PHE A 296 -7.27 -16.10 -17.33
N GLY A 297 -6.62 -15.47 -16.36
CA GLY A 297 -7.01 -14.17 -15.82
C GLY A 297 -6.10 -13.05 -16.30
N TYR A 298 -6.67 -11.86 -16.44
CA TYR A 298 -5.92 -10.63 -16.71
C TYR A 298 -6.44 -9.47 -15.85
N ARG A 299 -5.52 -8.54 -15.56
CA ARG A 299 -5.80 -7.22 -15.00
C ARG A 299 -4.87 -6.21 -15.66
N LEU A 300 -5.43 -5.18 -16.29
CA LEU A 300 -4.70 -4.10 -16.93
C LEU A 300 -5.14 -2.77 -16.30
N ASN A 301 -4.20 -2.00 -15.78
CA ASN A 301 -4.45 -0.68 -15.24
C ASN A 301 -3.47 0.33 -15.86
N ALA A 302 -3.98 1.45 -16.36
CA ALA A 302 -3.20 2.50 -16.97
C ALA A 302 -3.60 3.86 -16.38
N VAL A 303 -2.62 4.70 -16.08
CA VAL A 303 -2.83 6.04 -15.51
C VAL A 303 -1.96 7.06 -16.26
N ASN A 304 -2.55 8.22 -16.53
CA ASN A 304 -1.87 9.41 -17.01
C ASN A 304 -2.25 10.58 -16.10
N GLU A 305 -1.28 11.34 -15.62
CA GLU A 305 -1.49 12.53 -14.78
C GLU A 305 -0.54 13.64 -15.25
N ASN A 306 -1.06 14.82 -15.56
CA ASN A 306 -0.23 15.97 -15.93
C ASN A 306 -0.86 17.31 -15.52
N GLY A 307 -0.01 18.32 -15.30
CA GLY A 307 -0.48 19.67 -15.03
C GLY A 307 0.51 20.49 -14.21
N LYS A 308 0.01 21.55 -13.58
CA LYS A 308 0.83 22.43 -12.72
C LYS A 308 0.65 22.11 -11.25
N THR A 309 1.75 22.08 -10.51
CA THR A 309 1.74 21.88 -9.06
C THR A 309 1.42 23.20 -8.35
N PHE A 310 1.17 23.15 -7.03
CA PHE A 310 0.80 24.33 -6.24
C PHE A 310 1.85 25.43 -6.17
N ASN A 311 3.09 25.09 -6.48
CA ASN A 311 4.23 25.99 -6.51
C ASN A 311 4.61 26.35 -7.95
N ASP A 312 3.65 26.41 -8.89
CA ASP A 312 3.86 26.72 -10.32
C ASP A 312 4.84 25.80 -11.08
N GLY A 313 5.28 24.71 -10.45
CA GLY A 313 5.99 23.62 -11.11
C GLY A 313 5.10 22.80 -12.03
N THR A 314 5.64 21.72 -12.58
CA THR A 314 4.91 20.80 -13.46
C THR A 314 5.02 19.36 -12.96
N ILE A 315 3.99 18.57 -13.26
CA ILE A 315 3.99 17.12 -13.09
C ILE A 315 3.60 16.48 -14.41
N ASP A 316 4.32 15.43 -14.79
CA ASP A 316 3.98 14.51 -15.88
C ASP A 316 4.27 13.09 -15.41
N ARG A 317 3.23 12.28 -15.27
CA ARG A 317 3.28 10.91 -14.75
C ARG A 317 2.46 9.98 -15.63
N GLN A 318 3.08 8.89 -16.05
CA GLN A 318 2.45 7.81 -16.78
C GLN A 318 2.80 6.49 -16.09
N SER A 319 1.80 5.65 -15.85
CA SER A 319 2.01 4.32 -15.29
C SER A 319 1.10 3.27 -15.90
N LEU A 320 1.61 2.04 -15.94
CA LEU A 320 0.93 0.88 -16.51
C LEU A 320 1.23 -0.33 -15.63
N SER A 321 0.20 -1.08 -15.25
CA SER A 321 0.36 -2.40 -14.65
C SER A 321 -0.40 -3.47 -15.41
N LEU A 322 0.20 -4.65 -15.47
CA LEU A 322 -0.39 -5.86 -16.03
C LEU A 322 -0.21 -7.00 -15.02
N ALA A 323 -1.31 -7.59 -14.57
CA ALA A 323 -1.30 -8.84 -13.83
C ALA A 323 -1.98 -9.93 -14.68
N LEU A 324 -1.39 -11.11 -14.70
CA LEU A 324 -1.86 -12.29 -15.42
C LEU A 324 -1.78 -13.48 -14.49
N ASP A 325 -2.76 -14.38 -14.59
CA ASP A 325 -2.68 -15.68 -13.94
C ASP A 325 -3.23 -16.79 -14.86
N ALA A 326 -2.69 -17.99 -14.71
CA ALA A 326 -3.16 -19.17 -15.43
C ALA A 326 -3.34 -20.33 -14.47
N ARG A 327 -4.56 -20.86 -14.41
CA ARG A 327 -4.90 -22.12 -13.74
C ARG A 327 -4.49 -23.26 -14.68
N LEU A 328 -3.24 -23.69 -14.59
CA LEU A 328 -2.65 -24.68 -15.50
C LEU A 328 -3.23 -26.08 -15.24
N THR A 329 -3.48 -26.38 -13.97
CA THR A 329 -4.21 -27.56 -13.49
C THR A 329 -5.09 -27.15 -12.30
N PRO A 330 -5.95 -28.02 -11.73
CA PRO A 330 -6.68 -27.71 -10.51
C PRO A 330 -5.79 -27.29 -9.32
N ASP A 331 -4.55 -27.79 -9.30
CA ASP A 331 -3.62 -27.61 -8.18
C ASP A 331 -2.46 -26.65 -8.51
N LEU A 332 -2.25 -26.28 -9.77
CA LEU A 332 -1.11 -25.49 -10.23
C LEU A 332 -1.56 -24.17 -10.86
N VAL A 333 -1.14 -23.06 -10.26
CA VAL A 333 -1.37 -21.71 -10.75
C VAL A 333 -0.05 -21.04 -11.08
N TRP A 334 0.03 -20.45 -12.27
CA TRP A 334 1.10 -19.53 -12.65
C TRP A 334 0.61 -18.09 -12.52
N ASN A 335 1.48 -17.18 -12.06
CA ASN A 335 1.20 -15.75 -12.02
C ASN A 335 2.34 -14.93 -12.64
N PHE A 336 1.97 -13.74 -13.11
CA PHE A 336 2.87 -12.73 -13.63
C PHE A 336 2.32 -11.34 -13.30
N ASP A 337 3.16 -10.46 -12.77
CA ASP A 337 2.80 -9.09 -12.41
C ASP A 337 3.88 -8.15 -12.95
N SER A 338 3.48 -7.02 -13.53
CA SER A 338 4.41 -5.97 -13.93
C SER A 338 3.81 -4.60 -13.66
N LEU A 339 4.62 -3.67 -13.18
CA LEU A 339 4.29 -2.27 -12.97
C LEU A 339 5.42 -1.40 -13.53
N TYR A 340 5.09 -0.52 -14.45
CA TYR A 340 5.99 0.49 -14.99
C TYR A 340 5.48 1.89 -14.68
N GLN A 341 6.37 2.81 -14.33
CA GLN A 341 6.07 4.22 -14.15
C GLN A 341 7.19 5.11 -14.68
N LYS A 342 6.81 6.12 -15.46
CA LYS A 342 7.65 7.30 -15.75
C LYS A 342 7.01 8.50 -15.06
N ARG A 343 7.79 9.24 -14.27
CA ARG A 343 7.32 10.43 -13.57
C ARG A 343 8.38 11.52 -13.58
N LYS A 344 8.02 12.70 -14.06
CA LYS A 344 8.86 13.90 -14.05
C LYS A 344 8.13 15.03 -13.35
N THR A 345 8.82 15.67 -12.41
CA THR A 345 8.36 16.89 -11.74
C THR A 345 9.40 17.99 -11.94
N GLU A 346 8.96 19.18 -12.32
CA GLU A 346 9.81 20.37 -12.44
C GLU A 346 9.35 21.45 -11.47
N GLY A 347 10.25 22.33 -11.08
CA GLY A 347 9.93 23.40 -10.13
C GLY A 347 9.62 22.89 -8.73
N GLN A 348 10.25 21.78 -8.30
CA GLN A 348 10.10 21.28 -6.92
C GLN A 348 10.59 22.31 -5.88
N GLY A 349 9.95 22.33 -4.70
CA GLY A 349 10.44 23.13 -3.57
C GLY A 349 11.80 22.64 -3.06
N PRO A 350 12.61 23.52 -2.44
CA PRO A 350 13.92 23.16 -1.94
C PRO A 350 13.83 22.29 -0.69
N SER A 351 14.91 21.56 -0.39
CA SER A 351 15.14 20.97 0.92
C SER A 351 15.70 22.01 1.89
N ILE A 352 15.21 22.03 3.13
CA ILE A 352 15.60 23.06 4.10
C ILE A 352 16.27 22.40 5.30
N SER A 353 17.51 22.81 5.58
CA SER A 353 18.31 22.36 6.70
C SER A 353 18.48 23.45 7.74
N ALA A 354 18.26 23.11 9.00
CA ALA A 354 18.58 23.93 10.17
C ALA A 354 19.94 23.55 10.78
N ALA A 355 20.78 22.76 10.10
CA ALA A 355 22.06 22.29 10.63
C ALA A 355 23.07 23.43 10.90
N GLN A 356 22.90 24.59 10.23
CA GLN A 356 23.72 25.78 10.40
C GLN A 356 22.98 26.91 11.15
N LEU A 357 21.82 26.61 11.72
CA LEU A 357 21.00 27.60 12.41
C LEU A 357 21.72 28.09 13.67
N SER A 358 21.88 29.40 13.79
CA SER A 358 22.30 30.04 15.03
C SER A 358 21.11 30.17 16.00
N GLY A 359 21.32 29.77 17.25
CA GLY A 359 20.27 29.77 18.27
C GLY A 359 19.36 28.53 18.25
N SER A 360 18.20 28.64 18.90
CA SER A 360 17.29 27.52 19.18
C SER A 360 15.93 27.62 18.47
N SER A 361 15.66 28.73 17.79
CA SER A 361 14.33 29.05 17.25
C SER A 361 14.34 29.03 15.73
N LEU A 362 13.42 28.27 15.15
CA LEU A 362 13.16 28.31 13.71
C LEU A 362 12.54 29.66 13.32
N PRO A 363 12.76 30.14 12.09
CA PRO A 363 12.03 31.28 11.55
C PRO A 363 10.53 30.98 11.45
N ASN A 364 9.71 32.03 11.25
CA ASN A 364 8.29 31.84 10.97
C ASN A 364 8.08 30.92 9.75
N SER A 365 7.09 30.02 9.85
CA SER A 365 6.81 29.06 8.77
C SER A 365 6.20 29.72 7.54
N VAL A 366 6.59 29.22 6.37
CA VAL A 366 5.94 29.49 5.09
C VAL A 366 5.11 28.28 4.65
N LEU A 367 4.24 28.43 3.64
CA LEU A 367 3.58 27.28 3.00
C LEU A 367 4.45 26.74 1.86
N GLY A 368 4.25 25.47 1.51
CA GLY A 368 4.94 24.83 0.40
C GLY A 368 4.70 25.50 -0.97
N ASP A 369 3.61 26.24 -1.13
CA ASP A 369 3.29 27.02 -2.35
C ASP A 369 4.01 28.36 -2.45
N SER A 370 4.88 28.70 -1.49
CA SER A 370 5.62 29.95 -1.53
C SER A 370 6.56 30.00 -2.74
N GLN A 371 6.19 30.82 -3.72
CA GLN A 371 7.02 31.16 -4.88
C GLN A 371 8.38 31.75 -4.49
N GLN A 372 8.49 32.27 -3.26
CA GLN A 372 9.73 32.84 -2.73
C GLN A 372 10.82 31.79 -2.50
N LEU A 373 10.44 30.54 -2.24
CA LEU A 373 11.39 29.45 -1.98
C LEU A 373 12.02 28.86 -3.25
N LEU A 374 11.39 29.07 -4.40
CA LEU A 374 11.72 28.34 -5.62
C LEU A 374 12.97 28.93 -6.28
N SER A 375 13.99 28.10 -6.48
CA SER A 375 15.08 28.40 -7.40
C SER A 375 14.87 27.71 -8.75
N GLY A 376 15.40 28.32 -9.81
CA GLY A 376 15.23 27.82 -11.17
C GLY A 376 15.94 26.49 -11.44
N GLY A 377 15.43 25.75 -12.43
CA GLY A 377 16.04 24.54 -12.98
C GLY A 377 15.85 23.26 -12.16
N GLN A 378 15.19 23.32 -11.00
CA GLN A 378 14.98 22.15 -10.16
C GLN A 378 14.03 21.12 -10.79
N PHE A 379 14.38 19.83 -10.71
CA PHE A 379 13.52 18.75 -11.18
C PHE A 379 13.81 17.43 -10.47
N LEU A 380 12.86 16.51 -10.59
CA LEU A 380 13.00 15.10 -10.27
C LEU A 380 12.39 14.28 -11.42
N ASP A 381 13.23 13.53 -12.12
CA ASP A 381 12.83 12.57 -13.15
C ASP A 381 13.08 11.16 -12.64
N THR A 382 12.04 10.33 -12.66
CA THR A 382 12.06 8.96 -12.14
C THR A 382 11.49 7.98 -13.16
N ASP A 383 12.13 6.82 -13.24
CA ASP A 383 11.79 5.71 -14.12
C ASP A 383 11.85 4.43 -13.28
N PHE A 384 10.69 3.79 -13.13
CA PHE A 384 10.49 2.65 -12.26
C PHE A 384 9.89 1.49 -13.03
N LEU A 385 10.46 0.30 -12.83
CA LEU A 385 9.93 -0.97 -13.33
C LEU A 385 9.99 -2.00 -12.21
N PHE A 386 8.89 -2.73 -12.06
CA PHE A 386 8.80 -3.93 -11.24
C PHE A 386 8.16 -5.04 -12.08
N THR A 387 8.72 -6.23 -12.04
CA THR A 387 8.16 -7.42 -12.69
C THR A 387 8.36 -8.63 -11.78
N SER A 388 7.34 -9.48 -11.68
CA SER A 388 7.35 -10.70 -10.89
C SER A 388 6.68 -11.83 -11.66
N THR A 389 7.13 -13.06 -11.44
CA THR A 389 6.43 -14.26 -11.90
C THR A 389 6.65 -15.39 -10.92
N GLY A 390 5.69 -16.30 -10.83
CA GLY A 390 5.77 -17.42 -9.92
C GLY A 390 4.81 -18.55 -10.23
N LEU A 391 4.98 -19.62 -9.45
CA LEU A 391 4.16 -20.81 -9.47
C LEU A 391 3.69 -21.08 -8.04
N LYS A 392 2.43 -21.45 -7.91
CA LYS A 392 1.83 -21.97 -6.68
C LYS A 392 1.26 -23.34 -6.97
N TYR A 393 1.75 -24.36 -6.27
CA TYR A 393 1.35 -25.75 -6.46
C TYR A 393 0.82 -26.33 -5.14
N GLN A 394 -0.42 -26.81 -5.16
CA GLN A 394 -1.01 -27.55 -4.06
C GLN A 394 -0.49 -29.00 -4.11
N ILE A 395 0.60 -29.28 -3.39
CA ILE A 395 1.28 -30.58 -3.45
C ILE A 395 0.50 -31.67 -2.68
N ALA A 396 -0.31 -31.28 -1.71
CA ALA A 396 -1.22 -32.13 -0.94
C ALA A 396 -2.36 -31.27 -0.36
N PRO A 397 -3.48 -31.84 0.14
CA PRO A 397 -4.62 -31.04 0.61
C PRO A 397 -4.29 -29.95 1.63
N ASP A 398 -3.32 -30.20 2.52
CA ASP A 398 -2.88 -29.27 3.57
C ASP A 398 -1.50 -28.65 3.30
N TRP A 399 -0.91 -28.84 2.10
CA TRP A 399 0.42 -28.36 1.77
C TRP A 399 0.48 -27.65 0.42
N THR A 400 1.09 -26.48 0.43
CA THR A 400 1.30 -25.65 -0.75
C THR A 400 2.79 -25.32 -0.89
N ALA A 401 3.34 -25.55 -2.07
CA ALA A 401 4.65 -25.04 -2.46
C ALA A 401 4.47 -23.82 -3.35
N SER A 402 5.25 -22.76 -3.16
CA SER A 402 5.28 -21.63 -4.08
C SER A 402 6.70 -21.14 -4.34
N THR A 403 6.96 -20.73 -5.59
CA THR A 403 8.23 -20.13 -5.99
C THR A 403 7.97 -18.87 -6.78
N HIS A 404 8.72 -17.82 -6.51
CA HIS A 404 8.60 -16.55 -7.22
C HIS A 404 9.98 -16.00 -7.58
N TYR A 405 10.06 -15.33 -8.71
CA TYR A 405 11.18 -14.50 -9.11
C TYR A 405 10.67 -13.07 -9.34
N SER A 406 11.40 -12.07 -8.86
CA SER A 406 11.10 -10.67 -9.11
C SER A 406 12.32 -9.89 -9.52
N TYR A 407 12.09 -8.90 -10.37
CA TYR A 407 13.06 -7.96 -10.87
C TYR A 407 12.51 -6.55 -10.71
N SER A 408 13.29 -5.63 -10.15
CA SER A 408 12.91 -4.22 -10.10
C SER A 408 14.07 -3.30 -10.44
N THR A 409 13.77 -2.16 -11.06
CA THR A 409 14.73 -1.08 -11.30
C THR A 409 14.12 0.27 -10.96
N SER A 410 14.90 1.11 -10.29
CA SER A 410 14.57 2.50 -10.02
C SER A 410 15.72 3.37 -10.53
N LYS A 411 15.47 4.20 -11.54
CA LYS A 411 16.40 5.23 -12.00
C LYS A 411 15.85 6.60 -11.66
N ARG A 412 16.68 7.47 -11.11
CA ARG A 412 16.32 8.86 -10.83
C ARG A 412 17.39 9.82 -11.30
N SER A 413 16.97 10.97 -11.80
CA SER A 413 17.82 12.15 -12.03
C SER A 413 17.18 13.31 -11.30
N ARG A 414 17.98 14.07 -10.56
CA ARG A 414 17.49 15.10 -9.66
C ARG A 414 18.42 16.29 -9.66
N ASN A 415 17.82 17.46 -9.83
CA ASN A 415 18.45 18.76 -9.59
C ASN A 415 17.67 19.43 -8.44
N GLU A 416 18.28 19.48 -7.26
CA GLU A 416 17.63 19.90 -6.02
C GLU A 416 18.40 21.03 -5.35
N SER A 417 17.68 22.08 -4.96
CA SER A 417 18.19 23.13 -4.09
C SER A 417 18.10 22.76 -2.61
N ILE A 418 19.15 23.11 -1.87
CA ILE A 418 19.28 22.89 -0.44
C ILE A 418 19.54 24.24 0.23
N LEU A 419 18.61 24.68 1.07
CA LEU A 419 18.74 25.90 1.87
C LEU A 419 19.24 25.57 3.28
N TYR A 420 20.40 26.07 3.66
CA TYR A 420 20.93 26.00 5.02
C TYR A 420 20.58 27.28 5.79
N LEU A 421 19.55 27.20 6.63
CA LEU A 421 19.12 28.31 7.48
C LEU A 421 20.24 28.75 8.42
N GLN A 422 20.44 30.06 8.53
CA GLN A 422 21.47 30.70 9.35
C GLN A 422 20.89 31.28 10.65
N ASP A 423 19.64 31.75 10.63
CA ASP A 423 19.03 32.43 11.78
C ASP A 423 17.48 32.37 11.78
N ALA A 424 16.89 32.85 12.87
CA ALA A 424 15.44 32.97 13.03
C ALA A 424 14.80 34.08 12.17
N ALA A 425 15.60 34.94 11.52
CA ALA A 425 15.11 35.91 10.54
C ALA A 425 14.90 35.28 9.16
N GLY A 426 15.28 34.01 8.97
CA GLY A 426 15.04 33.23 7.75
C GLY A 426 16.13 33.36 6.70
N ASN A 427 17.30 33.90 7.07
CA ASN A 427 18.45 33.96 6.16
C ASN A 427 19.01 32.55 5.90
N TYR A 428 19.48 32.29 4.67
CA TYR A 428 20.04 31.00 4.29
C TYR A 428 21.26 31.11 3.36
N ASN A 429 22.08 30.05 3.37
CA ASN A 429 23.01 29.72 2.29
C ASN A 429 22.38 28.65 1.40
N GLU A 430 22.46 28.79 0.07
CA GLU A 430 21.93 27.83 -0.88
C GLU A 430 23.03 27.03 -1.56
N ASN A 431 22.90 25.71 -1.49
CA ASN A 431 23.66 24.78 -2.31
C ASN A 431 22.75 24.08 -3.32
N ARG A 432 23.37 23.57 -4.38
CA ARG A 432 22.71 22.77 -5.40
C ARG A 432 23.34 21.39 -5.50
N SER A 433 22.48 20.38 -5.57
CA SER A 433 22.83 18.98 -5.81
C SER A 433 22.18 18.50 -7.11
N ASP A 434 22.99 18.18 -8.12
CA ASP A 434 22.56 17.63 -9.41
C ASP A 434 23.18 16.25 -9.61
N THR A 435 22.35 15.22 -9.51
CA THR A 435 22.79 13.83 -9.40
C THR A 435 21.89 12.88 -10.16
N ARG A 436 22.45 11.71 -10.50
CA ARG A 436 21.73 10.61 -11.12
C ARG A 436 22.07 9.33 -10.41
N GLU A 437 21.06 8.50 -10.18
CA GLU A 437 21.21 7.25 -9.44
C GLU A 437 20.36 6.15 -10.07
N GLY A 438 20.85 4.92 -10.03
CA GLY A 438 20.20 3.72 -10.55
C GLY A 438 20.30 2.59 -9.55
N HIS A 439 19.19 1.90 -9.30
CA HIS A 439 19.14 0.76 -8.40
C HIS A 439 18.42 -0.38 -9.10
N ARG A 440 18.88 -1.60 -8.83
CA ARG A 440 18.29 -2.83 -9.35
C ARG A 440 18.17 -3.86 -8.23
N PHE A 441 17.05 -4.56 -8.18
CA PHE A 441 16.88 -5.77 -7.36
C PHE A 441 16.52 -6.96 -8.23
N ASP A 442 17.13 -8.10 -7.90
CA ASP A 442 16.71 -9.43 -8.34
C ASP A 442 16.43 -10.24 -7.07
N GLN A 443 15.28 -10.91 -7.01
CA GLN A 443 14.94 -11.79 -5.88
C GLN A 443 14.35 -13.09 -6.39
N TRP A 444 14.79 -14.21 -5.81
CA TRP A 444 14.14 -15.50 -5.94
C TRP A 444 13.73 -15.99 -4.55
N GLN A 445 12.55 -16.58 -4.42
CA GLN A 445 12.06 -17.12 -3.16
C GLN A 445 11.25 -18.38 -3.39
N LEU A 446 11.55 -19.41 -2.60
CA LEU A 446 10.81 -20.65 -2.47
C LEU A 446 10.17 -20.71 -1.08
N MET A 447 8.90 -21.12 -1.03
CA MET A 447 8.10 -21.28 0.17
C MET A 447 7.39 -22.63 0.16
N LEU A 448 7.32 -23.26 1.32
CA LEU A 448 6.51 -24.44 1.58
C LEU A 448 5.68 -24.17 2.83
N GLU A 449 4.37 -24.16 2.69
CA GLU A 449 3.41 -23.85 3.75
C GLU A 449 2.50 -25.05 3.95
N GLY A 450 2.26 -25.45 5.20
CA GLY A 450 1.31 -26.52 5.43
C GLY A 450 0.92 -26.74 6.88
N LYS A 451 -0.02 -27.67 7.07
CA LYS A 451 -0.51 -28.06 8.40
C LYS A 451 -0.04 -29.46 8.75
N ALA A 452 0.31 -29.65 10.02
CA ALA A 452 0.65 -30.94 10.59
C ALA A 452 -0.03 -31.12 11.94
N ARG A 453 -0.15 -32.37 12.41
CA ARG A 453 -0.67 -32.69 13.74
C ARG A 453 0.29 -33.61 14.48
N THR A 454 0.55 -33.30 15.74
CA THR A 454 1.35 -34.12 16.64
C THR A 454 0.54 -34.37 17.92
N GLY A 455 -0.16 -35.51 17.98
CA GLY A 455 -1.12 -35.78 19.05
C GLY A 455 -2.29 -34.78 19.03
N THR A 456 -2.49 -34.04 20.13
CA THR A 456 -3.52 -32.99 20.24
C THR A 456 -3.10 -31.65 19.66
N LEU A 457 -1.81 -31.49 19.33
CA LEU A 457 -1.25 -30.22 18.86
C LEU A 457 -1.44 -30.09 17.35
N THR A 458 -1.87 -28.91 16.91
CA THR A 458 -1.93 -28.56 15.48
C THR A 458 -0.83 -27.55 15.17
N HIS A 459 -0.09 -27.81 14.11
CA HIS A 459 1.02 -27.00 13.64
C HIS A 459 0.63 -26.30 12.34
N GLN A 460 1.06 -25.05 12.18
CA GLN A 460 1.07 -24.36 10.89
C GLN A 460 2.52 -24.03 10.59
N LEU A 461 3.09 -24.79 9.66
CA LEU A 461 4.51 -24.78 9.34
C LEU A 461 4.75 -23.95 8.08
N VAL A 462 5.81 -23.14 8.12
CA VAL A 462 6.33 -22.42 6.97
C VAL A 462 7.82 -22.71 6.88
N PHE A 463 8.28 -23.13 5.71
CA PHE A 463 9.69 -23.25 5.37
C PHE A 463 9.98 -22.40 4.15
N GLY A 464 11.14 -21.75 4.09
CA GLY A 464 11.50 -20.98 2.93
C GLY A 464 13.00 -20.81 2.73
N ALA A 465 13.33 -20.55 1.47
CA ALA A 465 14.67 -20.19 1.02
C ALA A 465 14.57 -18.98 0.10
N ALA A 466 15.52 -18.05 0.19
CA ALA A 466 15.53 -16.85 -0.61
C ALA A 466 16.94 -16.46 -1.05
N TRP A 467 17.03 -15.88 -2.23
CA TRP A 467 18.20 -15.18 -2.74
C TRP A 467 17.78 -13.78 -3.19
N GLN A 468 18.60 -12.79 -2.89
CA GLN A 468 18.42 -11.42 -3.32
C GLN A 468 19.76 -10.87 -3.80
N LYS A 469 19.75 -10.11 -4.91
CA LYS A 469 20.86 -9.29 -5.38
C LYS A 469 20.36 -7.87 -5.54
N GLN A 470 21.14 -6.91 -5.07
CA GLN A 470 20.91 -5.50 -5.26
C GLN A 470 22.16 -4.88 -5.89
N LEU A 471 21.97 -3.99 -6.87
CA LEU A 471 23.02 -3.19 -7.49
C LEU A 471 22.70 -1.72 -7.30
N ASN A 472 23.71 -0.94 -6.89
CA ASN A 472 23.63 0.51 -6.67
C ASN A 472 24.61 1.21 -7.61
N ASP A 473 24.07 2.04 -8.50
CA ASP A 473 24.83 2.83 -9.47
C ASP A 473 24.62 4.33 -9.18
N TYR A 474 25.70 5.10 -9.07
CA TYR A 474 25.65 6.54 -8.76
C TYR A 474 26.34 7.37 -9.84
N SER A 475 26.02 8.66 -9.90
CA SER A 475 26.65 9.56 -10.86
C SER A 475 28.12 9.78 -10.52
N SER A 476 29.02 9.50 -11.46
CA SER A 476 30.47 9.71 -11.30
C SER A 476 30.86 11.19 -11.37
N ASN A 477 30.00 12.01 -11.97
CA ASN A 477 30.21 13.43 -12.24
C ASN A 477 29.02 14.28 -11.77
N GLY A 478 28.42 13.91 -10.63
CA GLY A 478 27.40 14.73 -9.98
C GLY A 478 27.94 16.11 -9.59
N VAL A 479 27.07 17.11 -9.53
CA VAL A 479 27.44 18.50 -9.20
C VAL A 479 26.97 18.84 -7.79
N TRP A 480 27.91 19.36 -7.00
CA TRP A 480 27.64 20.05 -5.75
C TRP A 480 28.21 21.47 -5.84
N ALA A 481 27.34 22.48 -5.81
CA ALA A 481 27.74 23.88 -5.99
C ALA A 481 27.04 24.79 -4.99
N THR A 482 27.76 25.75 -4.40
CA THR A 482 27.16 26.85 -3.64
C THR A 482 26.68 27.91 -4.60
N LEU A 483 25.38 28.23 -4.58
CA LEU A 483 24.78 29.21 -5.49
C LEU A 483 24.82 30.62 -4.92
N GLY A 484 24.64 30.76 -3.61
CA GLY A 484 24.62 32.07 -2.96
C GLY A 484 23.87 32.05 -1.64
N THR A 485 23.31 33.21 -1.28
CA THR A 485 22.57 33.42 -0.04
C THR A 485 21.21 34.04 -0.34
N GLY A 486 20.27 33.94 0.59
CA GLY A 486 18.97 34.59 0.45
C GLY A 486 18.18 34.60 1.76
N ASN A 487 16.89 34.91 1.66
CA ASN A 487 15.97 34.90 2.79
C ASN A 487 14.66 34.22 2.37
N ILE A 488 14.10 33.34 3.20
CA ILE A 488 12.90 32.55 2.87
C ILE A 488 11.62 33.39 2.69
N PHE A 489 11.64 34.67 3.11
CA PHE A 489 10.56 35.63 2.96
C PHE A 489 10.74 36.57 1.76
N ALA A 490 11.79 36.38 0.96
CA ALA A 490 12.10 37.13 -0.24
C ALA A 490 12.24 36.19 -1.44
N ALA A 491 12.02 36.71 -2.66
CA ALA A 491 12.15 35.91 -3.87
C ALA A 491 13.57 35.36 -4.02
N ASN A 492 13.69 34.04 -4.15
CA ASN A 492 14.95 33.40 -4.46
C ASN A 492 15.35 33.69 -5.92
N THR A 493 16.50 34.33 -6.10
CA THR A 493 17.06 34.68 -7.41
C THR A 493 18.17 33.73 -7.87
N ASN A 494 18.58 32.78 -7.02
CA ASN A 494 19.57 31.78 -7.38
C ASN A 494 19.02 30.84 -8.45
N ASN A 495 19.89 30.42 -9.36
CA ASN A 495 19.51 29.54 -10.45
C ASN A 495 20.65 28.62 -10.85
N TYR A 496 20.31 27.38 -11.17
CA TYR A 496 21.21 26.42 -11.78
C TYR A 496 20.42 25.47 -12.67
N THR A 497 20.86 25.36 -13.93
CA THR A 497 20.27 24.46 -14.92
C THR A 497 21.20 23.27 -15.10
N SER A 498 20.67 22.05 -14.93
CA SER A 498 21.43 20.83 -15.18
C SER A 498 21.86 20.73 -16.64
N LEU A 499 23.08 20.24 -16.86
CA LEU A 499 23.58 19.89 -18.20
C LEU A 499 23.11 18.51 -18.67
N GLY A 500 22.54 17.69 -17.78
CA GLY A 500 21.98 16.37 -18.08
C GLY A 500 22.99 15.26 -18.45
N ASN A 501 24.28 15.57 -18.52
CA ASN A 501 25.35 14.66 -18.93
C ASN A 501 25.94 13.86 -17.76
N LEU A 502 25.09 13.28 -16.90
CA LEU A 502 25.50 12.50 -15.74
C LEU A 502 25.73 11.03 -16.08
N ASN A 503 26.98 10.58 -15.96
CA ASN A 503 27.41 9.20 -16.19
C ASN A 503 27.29 8.39 -14.90
N LEU A 504 26.83 7.14 -15.01
CA LEU A 504 26.72 6.24 -13.86
C LEU A 504 27.92 5.29 -13.77
N TYR A 505 28.36 5.01 -12.55
CA TYR A 505 29.28 3.91 -12.24
C TYR A 505 28.67 3.02 -11.17
N ARG A 506 29.13 1.76 -11.09
CA ARG A 506 28.75 0.83 -10.03
C ARG A 506 29.38 1.27 -8.72
N ALA A 507 28.57 1.74 -7.77
CA ALA A 507 29.05 2.14 -6.46
C ALA A 507 29.04 0.97 -5.47
N GLY A 508 28.08 0.05 -5.61
CA GLY A 508 28.06 -1.15 -4.76
C GLY A 508 27.12 -2.24 -5.23
N ASP A 509 27.35 -3.44 -4.73
CA ASP A 509 26.45 -4.58 -4.88
C ASP A 509 26.26 -5.31 -3.56
N ILE A 510 25.03 -5.72 -3.30
CA ILE A 510 24.64 -6.43 -2.08
C ILE A 510 24.01 -7.77 -2.49
N SER A 511 24.36 -8.86 -1.82
CA SER A 511 23.71 -10.15 -1.97
C SER A 511 23.25 -10.69 -0.63
N GLN A 512 22.03 -11.22 -0.59
CA GLN A 512 21.49 -11.91 0.58
C GLN A 512 21.07 -13.32 0.19
N LYS A 513 21.43 -14.30 1.01
CA LYS A 513 20.96 -15.69 0.91
C LYS A 513 20.37 -16.07 2.25
N ALA A 514 19.15 -16.58 2.27
CA ALA A 514 18.49 -16.91 3.51
C ALA A 514 17.77 -18.25 3.46
N VAL A 515 17.73 -18.90 4.61
CA VAL A 515 16.83 -20.03 4.91
C VAL A 515 16.06 -19.68 6.18
N PHE A 516 14.79 -20.05 6.23
CA PHE A 516 13.95 -19.73 7.38
C PHE A 516 12.85 -20.76 7.58
N ALA A 517 12.41 -20.87 8.82
CA ALA A 517 11.28 -21.70 9.20
C ALA A 517 10.47 -21.02 10.31
N SER A 518 9.16 -21.27 10.33
CA SER A 518 8.30 -20.97 11.47
C SER A 518 7.27 -22.06 11.72
N ASP A 519 6.85 -22.16 12.98
CA ASP A 519 5.72 -22.96 13.42
C ASP A 519 4.78 -22.11 14.26
N THR A 520 3.50 -22.08 13.89
CA THR A 520 2.43 -21.68 14.80
C THR A 520 1.76 -22.92 15.38
N LEU A 521 2.13 -23.20 16.62
CA LEU A 521 1.63 -24.30 17.41
C LEU A 521 0.34 -23.88 18.14
N SER A 522 -0.78 -24.51 17.81
CA SER A 522 -2.00 -24.42 18.61
C SER A 522 -1.95 -25.41 19.77
N LEU A 523 -1.79 -24.89 20.98
CA LEU A 523 -1.75 -25.67 22.24
C LEU A 523 -3.16 -26.06 22.70
N SER A 524 -4.14 -25.21 22.43
CA SER A 524 -5.57 -25.42 22.67
C SER A 524 -6.37 -24.53 21.72
N GLU A 525 -7.70 -24.52 21.83
CA GLU A 525 -8.56 -23.59 21.09
C GLU A 525 -8.27 -22.11 21.40
N ARG A 526 -7.69 -21.83 22.58
CA ARG A 526 -7.42 -20.46 23.05
C ARG A 526 -5.95 -20.07 23.02
N TRP A 527 -5.03 -21.02 23.10
CA TRP A 527 -3.60 -20.73 23.22
C TRP A 527 -2.85 -21.17 21.97
N SER A 528 -2.00 -20.28 21.46
CA SER A 528 -1.07 -20.60 20.38
C SER A 528 0.28 -19.95 20.61
N VAL A 529 1.34 -20.61 20.14
CA VAL A 529 2.72 -20.12 20.20
C VAL A 529 3.25 -20.05 18.77
N LEU A 530 3.85 -18.93 18.41
CA LEU A 530 4.59 -18.75 17.17
C LEU A 530 6.07 -18.74 17.50
N ALA A 531 6.84 -19.62 16.89
CA ALA A 531 8.30 -19.60 16.94
C ALA A 531 8.84 -19.64 15.52
N GLY A 532 9.83 -18.79 15.22
CA GLY A 532 10.45 -18.71 13.91
C GLY A 532 11.92 -18.32 13.99
N LEU A 533 12.66 -18.75 12.99
CA LEU A 533 14.09 -18.48 12.83
C LEU A 533 14.39 -18.21 11.36
N ARG A 534 15.16 -17.15 11.11
CA ARG A 534 15.75 -16.87 9.80
C ARG A 534 17.26 -16.78 9.93
N HIS A 535 17.98 -17.54 9.11
CA HIS A 535 19.42 -17.43 8.96
C HIS A 535 19.72 -16.75 7.62
N THR A 536 20.40 -15.60 7.66
CA THR A 536 20.71 -14.80 6.47
C THR A 536 22.22 -14.60 6.35
N ARG A 537 22.79 -15.04 5.24
CA ARG A 537 24.13 -14.66 4.80
C ARG A 537 24.04 -13.40 3.96
N TYR A 538 24.68 -12.33 4.42
CA TYR A 538 24.74 -11.03 3.79
C TYR A 538 26.14 -10.80 3.23
N ALA A 539 26.25 -10.21 2.05
CA ALA A 539 27.53 -9.73 1.53
C ALA A 539 27.32 -8.42 0.77
N GLN A 540 28.23 -7.47 0.95
CA GLN A 540 28.24 -6.18 0.26
C GLN A 540 29.64 -5.91 -0.27
N ASN A 541 29.74 -5.45 -1.52
CA ASN A 541 30.97 -4.95 -2.10
C ASN A 541 30.73 -3.52 -2.55
N ASP A 542 31.62 -2.61 -2.16
CA ASP A 542 31.62 -1.22 -2.62
C ASP A 542 32.80 -0.99 -3.56
N TYR A 543 32.64 -0.09 -4.53
CA TYR A 543 33.64 0.18 -5.56
C TYR A 543 33.95 1.67 -5.67
N ASN A 544 35.19 1.98 -6.04
CA ASN A 544 35.62 3.31 -6.42
C ASN A 544 35.11 3.68 -7.83
N LEU A 545 35.27 4.96 -8.21
CA LEU A 545 34.91 5.48 -9.53
C LEU A 545 35.60 4.74 -10.69
N ASP A 546 36.82 4.23 -10.47
CA ASP A 546 37.60 3.47 -11.45
C ASP A 546 37.22 1.97 -11.49
N GLY A 547 36.25 1.55 -10.67
CA GLY A 547 35.79 0.16 -10.55
C GLY A 547 36.64 -0.71 -9.63
N SER A 548 37.70 -0.19 -9.01
CA SER A 548 38.47 -0.93 -8.01
C SER A 548 37.66 -1.14 -6.73
N SER A 549 37.95 -2.23 -5.99
CA SER A 549 37.24 -2.54 -4.74
C SER A 549 37.56 -1.48 -3.68
N LEU A 550 36.53 -0.79 -3.17
CA LEU A 550 36.65 0.13 -2.04
C LEU A 550 36.52 -0.63 -0.71
N SER A 551 35.50 -1.48 -0.60
CA SER A 551 35.21 -2.22 0.62
C SER A 551 34.53 -3.55 0.29
N ARG A 552 34.71 -4.56 1.15
CA ARG A 552 34.00 -5.85 1.05
C ARG A 552 33.57 -6.32 2.43
N TYR A 553 32.33 -6.76 2.51
CA TYR A 553 31.67 -7.24 3.70
C TYR A 553 31.00 -8.58 3.42
N ALA A 554 31.12 -9.53 4.35
CA ALA A 554 30.28 -10.71 4.38
C ALA A 554 30.11 -11.20 5.81
N ASP A 555 28.87 -11.46 6.21
CA ASP A 555 28.54 -12.01 7.53
C ASP A 555 27.27 -12.87 7.45
N SER A 556 27.03 -13.68 8.48
CA SER A 556 25.83 -14.52 8.62
C SER A 556 25.16 -14.29 9.95
N VAL A 557 23.90 -13.88 9.92
CA VAL A 557 23.13 -13.52 11.12
C VAL A 557 21.88 -14.36 11.22
N THR A 558 21.49 -14.67 12.46
CA THR A 558 20.28 -15.43 12.77
C THR A 558 19.31 -14.56 13.54
N THR A 559 18.10 -14.37 13.01
CA THR A 559 17.03 -13.59 13.64
C THR A 559 15.90 -14.51 14.11
N PRO A 560 15.71 -14.67 15.42
CA PRO A 560 14.57 -15.37 15.98
C PRO A 560 13.34 -14.45 16.09
N THR A 561 12.18 -15.07 16.05
CA THR A 561 10.88 -14.47 16.43
C THR A 561 10.16 -15.42 17.37
N LEU A 562 9.57 -14.88 18.42
CA LEU A 562 8.73 -15.61 19.36
C LEU A 562 7.47 -14.80 19.65
N ALA A 563 6.31 -15.44 19.64
CA ALA A 563 5.08 -14.83 20.13
C ALA A 563 4.18 -15.83 20.85
N LEU A 564 3.54 -15.37 21.91
CA LEU A 564 2.49 -16.10 22.62
C LEU A 564 1.16 -15.40 22.35
N MET A 565 0.16 -16.17 21.91
CA MET A 565 -1.16 -15.67 21.53
C MET A 565 -2.22 -16.36 22.39
N PHE A 566 -3.10 -15.56 22.96
CA PHE A 566 -4.25 -15.99 23.73
C PHE A 566 -5.54 -15.41 23.12
N LYS A 567 -6.45 -16.27 22.70
CA LYS A 567 -7.77 -15.94 22.17
C LYS A 567 -8.82 -16.17 23.28
N PRO A 568 -9.11 -15.18 24.15
CA PRO A 568 -10.16 -15.33 25.17
C PRO A 568 -11.53 -15.58 24.52
N GLN A 569 -11.75 -15.00 23.35
CA GLN A 569 -12.94 -15.13 22.50
C GLN A 569 -12.48 -15.23 21.03
N ALA A 570 -13.30 -15.78 20.13
CA ALA A 570 -12.90 -16.00 18.73
C ALA A 570 -12.50 -14.70 17.99
N HIS A 571 -13.05 -13.58 18.43
CA HIS A 571 -12.87 -12.25 17.85
C HIS A 571 -11.93 -11.34 18.65
N THR A 572 -11.22 -11.89 19.64
CA THR A 572 -10.32 -11.12 20.50
C THR A 572 -9.03 -11.88 20.70
N MET A 573 -7.90 -11.23 20.48
CA MET A 573 -6.57 -11.78 20.68
C MET A 573 -5.77 -10.88 21.60
N VAL A 574 -5.17 -11.47 22.63
CA VAL A 574 -4.07 -10.88 23.41
C VAL A 574 -2.79 -11.57 22.95
N TYR A 575 -1.73 -10.82 22.76
CA TYR A 575 -0.43 -11.38 22.37
C TYR A 575 0.71 -10.71 23.11
N THR A 576 1.82 -11.43 23.22
CA THR A 576 3.14 -10.85 23.46
C THR A 576 4.10 -11.37 22.41
N SER A 577 4.99 -10.51 21.91
CA SER A 577 5.95 -10.86 20.88
C SER A 577 7.33 -10.28 21.14
N TYR A 578 8.33 -11.03 20.68
CA TYR A 578 9.73 -10.65 20.64
C TYR A 578 10.23 -10.82 19.20
N MET A 579 10.84 -9.77 18.66
CA MET A 579 11.38 -9.75 17.30
C MET A 579 12.71 -9.02 17.25
N GLN A 580 13.56 -9.39 16.30
CA GLN A 580 14.80 -8.68 16.01
C GLN A 580 14.78 -8.08 14.59
N SER A 581 15.48 -6.97 14.39
CA SER A 581 15.78 -6.42 13.08
C SER A 581 17.29 -6.24 12.90
N LEU A 582 17.74 -6.22 11.65
CA LEU A 582 19.15 -6.14 11.30
C LEU A 582 19.40 -4.94 10.40
N GLU A 583 20.28 -4.04 10.83
CA GLU A 583 20.81 -2.99 9.97
C GLU A 583 22.26 -3.34 9.59
N PRO A 584 22.69 -3.07 8.35
CA PRO A 584 24.06 -3.37 7.94
C PRO A 584 25.06 -2.55 8.76
N GLY A 585 26.16 -3.18 9.18
CA GLY A 585 27.30 -2.47 9.75
C GLY A 585 28.02 -1.66 8.68
N LYS A 586 28.81 -0.65 9.10
CA LYS A 586 29.56 0.22 8.18
C LYS A 586 31.06 0.04 8.27
N THR A 587 31.76 0.36 7.18
CA THR A 587 33.22 0.52 7.17
C THR A 587 33.59 1.81 7.90
N VAL A 588 34.47 1.69 8.90
CA VAL A 588 34.91 2.80 9.72
C VAL A 588 35.74 3.78 8.88
N GLY A 589 35.38 5.06 8.92
CA GLY A 589 36.09 6.11 8.19
C GLY A 589 37.54 6.31 8.64
N SER A 590 38.35 6.93 7.77
CA SER A 590 39.80 7.13 7.97
C SER A 590 40.18 7.99 9.18
N THR A 591 39.22 8.71 9.77
CA THR A 591 39.44 9.59 10.93
C THR A 591 39.50 8.86 12.27
N TYR A 592 39.15 7.57 12.32
CA TYR A 592 39.10 6.78 13.55
C TYR A 592 40.33 5.88 13.70
N ALA A 593 40.69 5.52 14.94
CA ALA A 593 41.81 4.64 15.24
C ALA A 593 41.62 3.21 14.68
N ASN A 594 40.37 2.77 14.51
CA ASN A 594 40.00 1.54 13.82
C ASN A 594 39.55 1.80 12.37
N ALA A 595 40.14 2.79 11.69
CA ALA A 595 39.89 3.07 10.28
C ALA A 595 39.94 1.79 9.43
N ASN A 596 39.05 1.70 8.44
CA ASN A 596 38.87 0.55 7.56
C ASN A 596 38.43 -0.75 8.27
N ARG A 597 38.29 -0.77 9.60
CA ARG A 597 37.62 -1.87 10.28
C ARG A 597 36.16 -1.87 9.85
N LEU A 598 35.65 -3.07 9.65
CA LEU A 598 34.25 -3.31 9.38
C LEU A 598 33.56 -3.67 10.68
N LEU A 599 32.43 -3.03 10.93
CA LEU A 599 31.62 -3.28 12.12
C LEU A 599 30.55 -4.34 11.84
N ASP A 600 30.13 -5.04 12.90
CA ASP A 600 29.11 -6.08 12.82
C ASP A 600 27.73 -5.45 12.53
N PRO A 601 26.73 -6.24 12.09
CA PRO A 601 25.36 -5.76 11.91
C PRO A 601 24.77 -5.27 13.23
N LEU A 602 24.07 -4.14 13.16
CA LEU A 602 23.32 -3.61 14.29
C LEU A 602 22.06 -4.46 14.45
N THR A 603 21.94 -5.14 15.59
CA THR A 603 20.79 -5.98 15.91
C THR A 603 19.86 -5.25 16.87
N SER A 604 18.75 -4.73 16.34
CA SER A 604 17.72 -4.10 17.17
C SER A 604 16.77 -5.14 17.75
N LYS A 605 16.25 -4.88 18.95
CA LYS A 605 15.34 -5.78 19.67
C LYS A 605 14.00 -5.08 19.90
N GLN A 606 12.92 -5.80 19.69
CA GLN A 606 11.57 -5.34 19.99
C GLN A 606 10.84 -6.31 20.91
N TYR A 607 10.14 -5.73 21.88
CA TYR A 607 9.19 -6.39 22.75
C TYR A 607 7.84 -5.71 22.60
N GLU A 608 6.77 -6.48 22.46
CA GLU A 608 5.41 -5.95 22.35
C GLU A 608 4.43 -6.80 23.16
N ILE A 609 3.46 -6.15 23.78
CA ILE A 609 2.29 -6.76 24.40
C ILE A 609 1.08 -6.01 23.86
N GLY A 610 0.13 -6.72 23.27
CA GLY A 610 -1.03 -6.07 22.68
C GLY A 610 -2.32 -6.87 22.79
N VAL A 611 -3.42 -6.17 22.59
CA VAL A 611 -4.76 -6.73 22.47
C VAL A 611 -5.42 -6.19 21.20
N LYS A 612 -6.13 -7.07 20.51
CA LYS A 612 -6.88 -6.80 19.30
C LYS A 612 -8.27 -7.39 19.45
N SER A 613 -9.31 -6.64 19.14
CA SER A 613 -10.67 -7.13 19.19
C SER A 613 -11.50 -6.59 18.05
N GLU A 614 -12.31 -7.45 17.44
CA GLU A 614 -13.20 -7.11 16.34
C GLU A 614 -14.61 -7.65 16.56
N GLN A 615 -15.54 -6.78 16.95
CA GLN A 615 -16.95 -7.08 17.10
C GLN A 615 -17.74 -6.65 15.87
N GLU A 616 -19.03 -7.00 15.77
CA GLU A 616 -19.90 -6.63 14.66
C GLU A 616 -19.96 -5.10 14.39
N ARG A 617 -19.86 -4.28 15.43
CA ARG A 617 -20.01 -2.82 15.34
C ARG A 617 -18.75 -2.04 15.63
N TRP A 618 -17.69 -2.67 16.16
CA TRP A 618 -16.49 -1.96 16.55
C TRP A 618 -15.25 -2.84 16.49
N SER A 619 -14.10 -2.22 16.23
CA SER A 619 -12.77 -2.82 16.40
C SER A 619 -11.92 -1.95 17.28
N ALA A 620 -11.07 -2.56 18.10
CA ALA A 620 -10.09 -1.84 18.91
C ALA A 620 -8.76 -2.59 19.00
N THR A 621 -7.68 -1.82 19.10
CA THR A 621 -6.32 -2.28 19.33
C THR A 621 -5.69 -1.47 20.46
N ALA A 622 -4.86 -2.13 21.25
CA ALA A 622 -3.97 -1.48 22.20
C ALA A 622 -2.65 -2.25 22.24
N ALA A 623 -1.52 -1.55 22.20
CA ALA A 623 -0.20 -2.17 22.25
C ALA A 623 0.77 -1.33 23.08
N LEU A 624 1.50 -2.00 23.98
CA LEU A 624 2.67 -1.46 24.65
C LEU A 624 3.90 -2.07 23.99
N PHE A 625 4.86 -1.24 23.61
CA PHE A 625 6.07 -1.72 22.93
C PHE A 625 7.33 -1.06 23.49
N ARG A 626 8.46 -1.74 23.30
CA ARG A 626 9.81 -1.21 23.49
C ARG A 626 10.71 -1.70 22.36
N ILE A 627 11.44 -0.78 21.76
CA ILE A 627 12.46 -1.01 20.75
C ILE A 627 13.79 -0.49 21.28
N GLU A 628 14.80 -1.36 21.29
CA GLU A 628 16.18 -1.06 21.65
C GLU A 628 17.00 -1.09 20.35
N ARG A 629 17.42 0.09 19.88
CA ARG A 629 18.21 0.24 18.65
C ARG A 629 19.66 0.56 19.02
N PRO A 630 20.64 -0.31 18.71
CA PRO A 630 22.04 0.00 18.87
C PRO A 630 22.45 1.24 18.07
N SER A 631 23.43 1.97 18.58
CA SER A 631 24.01 3.14 17.91
C SER A 631 25.53 3.13 18.02
N GLU A 632 26.16 3.83 17.08
CA GLU A 632 27.61 3.85 16.97
C GLU A 632 28.16 5.21 17.41
N TYR A 633 29.28 5.22 18.12
CA TYR A 633 29.93 6.46 18.55
C TYR A 633 31.44 6.28 18.69
N ALA A 634 32.17 7.40 18.68
CA ALA A 634 33.61 7.41 18.89
C ALA A 634 33.93 7.38 20.39
N ASN A 635 34.63 6.36 20.87
CA ASN A 635 35.03 6.33 22.28
C ASN A 635 36.23 7.24 22.58
N ALA A 636 36.67 7.29 23.85
CA ALA A 636 37.79 8.13 24.29
C ALA A 636 39.13 7.81 23.60
N SER A 637 39.28 6.61 23.02
CA SER A 637 40.46 6.20 22.24
C SER A 637 40.30 6.47 20.73
N ASN A 638 39.29 7.26 20.33
CA ASN A 638 38.94 7.52 18.94
C ASN A 638 38.63 6.25 18.13
N VAL A 639 38.18 5.18 18.80
CA VAL A 639 37.70 3.95 18.15
C VAL A 639 36.19 4.07 17.98
N LEU A 640 35.71 3.85 16.76
CA LEU A 640 34.27 3.76 16.50
C LEU A 640 33.73 2.43 17.03
N VAL A 641 32.83 2.51 18.01
CA VAL A 641 32.23 1.37 18.74
C VAL A 641 30.71 1.34 18.54
N GLN A 642 30.08 0.19 18.77
CA GLN A 642 28.63 -0.05 18.59
C GLN A 642 27.89 -0.35 19.91
N ASP A 643 28.41 0.11 21.04
CA ASP A 643 27.84 -0.06 22.38
C ASP A 643 26.88 1.07 22.79
N GLY A 644 26.58 1.98 21.86
CA GLY A 644 25.53 2.99 22.02
C GLY A 644 24.14 2.36 21.90
N GLU A 645 23.13 3.03 22.44
CA GLU A 645 21.76 2.54 22.42
C GLU A 645 20.78 3.71 22.43
N SER A 646 19.79 3.67 21.53
CA SER A 646 18.61 4.52 21.57
C SER A 646 17.39 3.65 21.91
N ARG A 647 16.58 4.09 22.87
CA ARG A 647 15.35 3.41 23.27
C ARG A 647 14.13 4.16 22.76
N TYR A 648 13.17 3.42 22.23
CA TYR A 648 11.84 3.90 21.84
C TYR A 648 10.79 3.03 22.53
N GLN A 649 9.92 3.60 23.35
CA GLN A 649 8.88 2.85 24.04
C GLN A 649 7.60 3.66 24.11
N GLY A 650 6.45 2.99 24.05
CA GLY A 650 5.20 3.72 23.95
C GLY A 650 3.95 2.89 24.07
N LEU A 651 2.83 3.60 24.03
CA LEU A 651 1.48 3.07 23.99
C LEU A 651 0.82 3.49 22.68
N GLU A 652 0.35 2.50 21.92
CA GLU A 652 -0.52 2.70 20.75
C GLU A 652 -1.94 2.27 21.12
N LEU A 653 -2.92 3.13 20.85
CA LEU A 653 -4.35 2.81 20.94
C LEU A 653 -5.01 3.10 19.61
N GLY A 654 -5.94 2.24 19.21
CA GLY A 654 -6.77 2.47 18.03
C GLY A 654 -8.17 1.93 18.24
N ALA A 655 -9.18 2.66 17.77
CA ALA A 655 -10.55 2.21 17.81
C ALA A 655 -11.33 2.70 16.58
N SER A 656 -12.26 1.89 16.12
CA SER A 656 -13.28 2.31 15.16
C SER A 656 -14.62 1.68 15.52
N THR A 657 -15.70 2.43 15.34
CA THR A 657 -17.05 1.99 15.67
C THR A 657 -18.05 2.53 14.68
N ARG A 658 -19.09 1.74 14.41
CA ARG A 658 -20.30 2.14 13.70
C ARG A 658 -21.40 2.45 14.70
N VAL A 659 -21.96 3.66 14.64
CA VAL A 659 -23.07 4.12 15.47
C VAL A 659 -24.30 4.28 14.58
N GLY A 660 -25.30 3.42 14.79
CA GLY A 660 -26.46 3.34 13.90
C GLY A 660 -26.08 2.83 12.50
N ALA A 661 -26.82 3.27 11.48
CA ALA A 661 -26.55 2.90 10.07
C ALA A 661 -25.70 3.96 9.34
N GLN A 662 -25.59 5.16 9.92
CA GLN A 662 -25.10 6.35 9.24
C GLN A 662 -23.71 6.78 9.69
N TRP A 663 -23.35 6.56 10.96
CA TRP A 663 -22.12 7.11 11.52
C TRP A 663 -21.04 6.05 11.66
N GLN A 664 -19.84 6.41 11.23
CA GLN A 664 -18.62 5.69 11.53
C GLN A 664 -17.65 6.66 12.18
N LEU A 665 -17.11 6.25 13.33
CA LEU A 665 -16.10 7.00 14.07
C LEU A 665 -14.84 6.16 14.14
N GLY A 666 -13.69 6.82 14.11
CA GLY A 666 -12.40 6.20 14.31
C GLY A 666 -11.45 7.16 15.03
N GLY A 667 -10.49 6.61 15.76
CA GLY A 667 -9.42 7.40 16.34
C GLY A 667 -8.26 6.54 16.78
N ASN A 668 -7.05 7.09 16.62
CA ASN A 668 -5.81 6.48 17.08
C ASN A 668 -5.07 7.46 17.99
N LEU A 669 -4.35 6.93 18.98
CA LEU A 669 -3.48 7.68 19.88
C LEU A 669 -2.14 6.97 19.97
N MET A 670 -1.07 7.76 19.94
CA MET A 670 0.28 7.29 20.17
C MET A 670 0.92 8.15 21.25
N LEU A 671 1.42 7.51 22.31
CA LEU A 671 2.26 8.13 23.34
C LEU A 671 3.64 7.51 23.24
N LEU A 672 4.67 8.33 23.03
CA LEU A 672 6.02 7.86 22.69
C LEU A 672 7.07 8.51 23.58
N ASP A 673 7.76 7.70 24.38
CA ASP A 673 8.95 8.07 25.14
C ASP A 673 10.20 7.56 24.40
N THR A 674 11.16 8.45 24.14
CA THR A 674 12.43 8.08 23.50
C THR A 674 13.60 8.70 24.24
N ALA A 675 14.72 7.99 24.27
CA ALA A 675 15.95 8.50 24.85
C ALA A 675 17.20 7.94 24.16
N TYR A 676 18.24 8.76 24.03
CA TYR A 676 19.60 8.25 23.87
C TYR A 676 20.03 7.66 25.22
N ASN A 677 20.13 6.35 25.25
CA ASN A 677 20.20 5.56 26.47
C ASN A 677 21.64 5.24 26.88
N LYS A 678 22.49 4.94 25.89
CA LYS A 678 23.92 4.68 26.04
C LYS A 678 24.68 5.38 24.92
N GLY A 679 25.89 5.84 25.23
CA GLY A 679 26.76 6.57 24.31
C GLY A 679 27.66 7.54 25.07
N ILE A 680 28.20 8.56 24.37
CA ILE A 680 29.03 9.61 24.98
C ILE A 680 28.35 10.98 25.05
N ALA A 681 27.39 11.25 24.17
CA ALA A 681 26.75 12.55 24.02
C ALA A 681 25.23 12.39 24.03
N ASN A 682 24.55 13.42 24.51
CA ASN A 682 23.08 13.52 24.51
C ASN A 682 22.36 12.42 25.32
N ILE A 683 23.06 11.75 26.24
CA ILE A 683 22.46 10.73 27.12
C ILE A 683 21.29 11.35 27.91
N GLY A 684 20.16 10.66 27.94
CA GLY A 684 18.93 11.11 28.58
C GLY A 684 18.11 12.13 27.78
N LYS A 685 18.66 12.65 26.67
CA LYS A 685 17.90 13.50 25.74
C LYS A 685 17.00 12.66 24.86
N ARG A 686 15.92 13.29 24.38
CA ARG A 686 14.93 12.67 23.51
C ARG A 686 15.52 12.44 22.12
N VAL A 687 15.19 11.31 21.50
CA VAL A 687 15.65 11.03 20.13
C VAL A 687 14.98 12.01 19.16
N ALA A 688 15.77 12.55 18.22
CA ALA A 688 15.27 13.51 17.23
C ALA A 688 14.22 12.86 16.32
N GLY A 689 13.27 13.65 15.83
CA GLY A 689 12.22 13.17 14.91
C GLY A 689 11.06 12.41 15.55
N ALA A 690 11.16 12.06 16.84
CA ALA A 690 10.09 11.40 17.56
C ALA A 690 9.14 12.44 18.19
N PRO A 691 7.84 12.51 17.82
CA PRO A 691 6.85 13.32 18.53
C PRO A 691 6.45 12.69 19.87
N GLU A 692 6.25 13.49 20.91
CA GLU A 692 5.87 12.99 22.24
C GLU A 692 4.53 12.26 22.23
N TRP A 693 3.59 12.80 21.47
CA TRP A 693 2.32 12.16 21.21
C TRP A 693 1.75 12.57 19.86
N MET A 694 0.89 11.72 19.32
CA MET A 694 0.11 11.98 18.11
C MET A 694 -1.30 11.44 18.31
N ALA A 695 -2.28 12.10 17.72
CA ALA A 695 -3.66 11.63 17.75
C ALA A 695 -4.32 11.83 16.39
N THR A 696 -5.19 10.91 16.02
CA THR A 696 -6.03 11.01 14.82
C THR A 696 -7.48 10.79 15.20
N ALA A 697 -8.36 11.46 14.47
CA ALA A 697 -9.80 11.26 14.56
C ALA A 697 -10.39 11.23 13.15
N ARG A 698 -11.33 10.33 12.89
CA ARG A 698 -12.11 10.24 11.66
C ARG A 698 -13.59 10.18 12.00
N LEU A 699 -14.36 10.96 11.27
CA LEU A 699 -15.81 10.94 11.27
C LEU A 699 -16.28 10.69 9.84
N ALA A 700 -17.13 9.69 9.64
CA ALA A 700 -17.82 9.48 8.39
C ALA A 700 -19.33 9.41 8.63
N TYR A 701 -20.10 10.01 7.74
CA TYR A 701 -21.54 10.16 7.83
C TYR A 701 -22.19 9.84 6.48
N LYS A 702 -23.04 8.81 6.46
CA LYS A 702 -23.93 8.52 5.34
C LYS A 702 -25.17 9.40 5.44
N VAL A 703 -25.36 10.29 4.48
CA VAL A 703 -26.43 11.29 4.50
C VAL A 703 -27.76 10.59 4.17
N ALA A 704 -28.54 10.25 5.19
CA ALA A 704 -29.78 9.50 5.01
C ALA A 704 -30.79 10.20 4.07
N GLN A 705 -30.76 11.54 4.03
CA GLN A 705 -31.62 12.36 3.17
C GLN A 705 -31.21 12.34 1.69
N VAL A 706 -29.97 11.92 1.38
CA VAL A 706 -29.42 11.86 0.03
C VAL A 706 -28.73 10.51 -0.15
N PRO A 707 -29.48 9.45 -0.51
CA PRO A 707 -28.93 8.11 -0.67
C PRO A 707 -27.72 8.09 -1.61
N GLY A 708 -26.63 7.45 -1.17
CA GLY A 708 -25.37 7.38 -1.91
C GLY A 708 -24.37 8.49 -1.59
N LEU A 709 -24.76 9.53 -0.83
CA LEU A 709 -23.85 10.59 -0.37
C LEU A 709 -23.22 10.24 0.97
N ASP A 710 -21.90 10.12 0.98
CA ASP A 710 -21.06 9.92 2.15
C ASP A 710 -20.17 11.15 2.38
N LEU A 711 -20.16 11.67 3.60
CA LEU A 711 -19.31 12.77 4.04
C LEU A 711 -18.26 12.25 5.01
N THR A 712 -17.04 12.78 4.91
CA THR A 712 -15.91 12.40 5.76
C THR A 712 -15.17 13.64 6.25
N ALA A 713 -14.68 13.56 7.48
CA ALA A 713 -13.75 14.53 8.06
C ALA A 713 -12.72 13.76 8.87
N ASP A 714 -11.45 14.08 8.67
CA ASP A 714 -10.36 13.54 9.48
C ASP A 714 -9.41 14.62 9.95
N ALA A 715 -8.89 14.44 11.15
CA ALA A 715 -7.92 15.34 11.75
C ALA A 715 -6.75 14.54 12.31
N LYS A 716 -5.53 15.08 12.13
CA LYS A 716 -4.30 14.56 12.73
C LYS A 716 -3.61 15.66 13.52
N PHE A 717 -3.37 15.40 14.79
CA PHE A 717 -2.51 16.22 15.64
C PHE A 717 -1.15 15.55 15.79
N THR A 718 -0.09 16.31 15.58
CA THR A 718 1.29 15.91 15.85
C THR A 718 1.85 16.82 16.94
N GLY A 719 2.33 16.24 18.05
CA GLY A 719 2.97 16.99 19.13
C GLY A 719 4.33 17.58 18.72
N ASN A 720 4.96 18.28 19.65
CA ASN A 720 6.27 18.88 19.40
C ASN A 720 7.32 17.80 19.08
N VAL A 721 8.26 18.15 18.20
CA VAL A 721 9.33 17.24 17.73
C VAL A 721 10.69 17.89 17.93
N MET A 722 11.60 17.21 18.63
CA MET A 722 12.99 17.66 18.70
C MET A 722 13.67 17.44 17.35
N LEU A 723 14.26 18.49 16.80
CA LEU A 723 14.82 18.47 15.45
C LEU A 723 16.21 17.81 15.41
N ASN A 724 16.95 17.84 16.53
CA ASN A 724 18.31 17.34 16.60
C ASN A 724 18.63 16.59 17.89
N ALA A 725 19.72 15.82 17.87
CA ALA A 725 20.13 15.00 19.01
C ALA A 725 20.49 15.82 20.25
N ALA A 726 20.94 17.06 20.06
CA ALA A 726 21.20 17.99 21.15
C ALA A 726 19.93 18.53 21.83
N ASN A 727 18.75 18.29 21.24
CA ASN A 727 17.46 18.88 21.62
C ASN A 727 17.53 20.41 21.73
N SER A 728 18.35 21.06 20.88
CA SER A 728 18.52 22.51 20.90
C SER A 728 17.52 23.26 20.02
N VAL A 729 16.88 22.57 19.06
CA VAL A 729 15.88 23.13 18.16
C VAL A 729 14.66 22.21 18.16
N GLN A 730 13.47 22.80 18.18
CA GLN A 730 12.19 22.08 18.22
C GLN A 730 11.27 22.56 17.10
N VAL A 731 10.56 21.62 16.49
CA VAL A 731 9.44 21.86 15.58
C VAL A 731 8.15 21.85 16.40
N GLY A 732 7.34 22.91 16.27
CA GLY A 732 6.09 23.06 17.00
C GLY A 732 5.01 22.08 16.56
N GLY A 733 4.17 21.67 17.52
CA GLY A 733 3.02 20.82 17.25
C GLY A 733 1.99 21.50 16.33
N HIS A 734 1.27 20.69 15.57
CA HIS A 734 0.34 21.17 14.54
C HIS A 734 -0.84 20.22 14.37
N THR A 735 -1.90 20.72 13.74
CA THR A 735 -3.09 19.94 13.36
C THR A 735 -3.39 20.11 11.88
N VAL A 736 -3.60 19.00 11.19
CA VAL A 736 -4.10 18.98 9.80
C VAL A 736 -5.53 18.45 9.82
N LEU A 737 -6.44 19.19 9.19
CA LEU A 737 -7.84 18.80 8.98
C LEU A 737 -8.06 18.52 7.50
N ASN A 738 -8.65 17.38 7.17
CA ASN A 738 -9.07 17.02 5.82
C ASN A 738 -10.58 16.78 5.79
N LEU A 739 -11.20 17.09 4.66
CA LEU A 739 -12.63 16.92 4.43
C LEU A 739 -12.84 16.18 3.12
N GLY A 740 -13.80 15.26 3.06
CA GLY A 740 -14.12 14.51 1.86
C GLY A 740 -15.60 14.26 1.68
N ALA A 741 -16.03 14.09 0.44
CA ALA A 741 -17.38 13.71 0.05
C ALA A 741 -17.31 12.68 -1.10
N SER A 742 -18.16 11.67 -1.05
CA SER A 742 -18.34 10.69 -2.12
C SER A 742 -19.83 10.57 -2.43
N TYR A 743 -20.21 10.55 -3.70
CA TYR A 743 -21.58 10.37 -4.13
C TYR A 743 -21.67 9.26 -5.17
N SER A 744 -22.26 8.13 -4.76
CA SER A 744 -22.53 6.99 -5.63
C SER A 744 -23.94 7.09 -6.21
N LEU A 745 -24.02 7.09 -7.53
CA LEU A 745 -25.27 7.22 -8.29
C LEU A 745 -25.23 6.36 -9.54
N ASN A 746 -26.39 6.15 -10.17
CA ASN A 746 -26.45 5.61 -11.53
C ASN A 746 -26.60 6.79 -12.51
N LEU A 747 -25.65 6.93 -13.43
CA LEU A 747 -25.67 7.98 -14.45
C LEU A 747 -25.65 7.33 -15.83
N GLY A 748 -26.74 7.48 -16.58
CA GLY A 748 -26.85 6.95 -17.94
C GLY A 748 -26.80 5.41 -18.02
N GLY A 749 -27.23 4.70 -16.97
CA GLY A 749 -27.19 3.23 -16.87
C GLY A 749 -25.96 2.68 -16.16
N TYR A 750 -24.91 3.48 -16.00
CA TYR A 750 -23.63 3.07 -15.43
C TYR A 750 -23.50 3.46 -13.96
N ALA A 751 -22.87 2.59 -13.16
CA ALA A 751 -22.53 2.93 -11.80
C ALA A 751 -21.46 4.04 -11.82
N THR A 752 -21.74 5.16 -11.18
CA THR A 752 -20.89 6.33 -11.15
C THR A 752 -20.58 6.71 -9.71
N THR A 753 -19.31 6.98 -9.43
CA THR A 753 -18.90 7.53 -8.13
C THR A 753 -18.19 8.86 -8.35
N LEU A 754 -18.77 9.93 -7.81
CA LEU A 754 -18.16 11.25 -7.76
C LEU A 754 -17.48 11.44 -6.41
N ARG A 755 -16.26 11.98 -6.39
CA ARG A 755 -15.53 12.26 -5.14
C ARG A 755 -15.01 13.68 -5.13
N ALA A 756 -14.98 14.28 -3.95
CA ALA A 756 -14.32 15.53 -3.66
C ALA A 756 -13.54 15.39 -2.35
N SER A 757 -12.29 15.85 -2.33
CA SER A 757 -11.44 15.83 -1.13
C SER A 757 -10.71 17.17 -1.00
N VAL A 758 -10.68 17.73 0.20
CA VAL A 758 -9.94 18.93 0.57
C VAL A 758 -8.92 18.56 1.64
N ASN A 759 -7.65 18.52 1.26
CA ASN A 759 -6.54 18.32 2.19
C ASN A 759 -6.11 19.67 2.80
N ASN A 760 -5.68 19.65 4.06
CA ASN A 760 -5.35 20.85 4.83
C ASN A 760 -6.44 21.93 4.72
N ALA A 761 -7.68 21.57 5.06
CA ALA A 761 -8.86 22.43 5.00
C ALA A 761 -8.70 23.71 5.83
N ALA A 762 -7.92 23.71 6.91
CA ALA A 762 -7.61 24.92 7.68
C ALA A 762 -6.57 25.83 7.00
N ASN A 763 -5.89 25.35 5.96
CA ASN A 763 -4.72 25.98 5.35
C ASN A 763 -3.65 26.37 6.39
N ALA A 764 -3.42 25.45 7.34
CA ALA A 764 -2.51 25.65 8.45
C ALA A 764 -1.07 25.77 7.96
N ARG A 765 -0.30 26.69 8.57
CA ARG A 765 1.11 26.94 8.27
C ARG A 765 1.95 26.47 9.44
N PHE A 766 2.90 25.59 9.18
CA PHE A 766 3.81 25.05 10.19
C PHE A 766 5.05 24.47 9.50
N TRP A 767 6.09 24.25 10.30
CA TRP A 767 7.21 23.41 9.91
C TRP A 767 6.89 21.96 10.25
N GLU A 768 7.27 21.05 9.37
CA GLU A 768 7.26 19.61 9.60
C GLU A 768 8.70 19.12 9.76
N TYR A 769 8.89 18.14 10.64
CA TYR A 769 10.14 17.40 10.70
C TYR A 769 10.26 16.54 9.44
N GLN A 770 11.36 16.70 8.70
CA GLN A 770 11.67 15.82 7.57
C GLN A 770 12.69 14.78 8.01
N TYR A 771 13.87 15.21 8.46
CA TYR A 771 14.95 14.35 9.00
C TYR A 771 15.71 15.12 10.08
N ALA A 772 16.70 14.52 10.74
CA ALA A 772 17.48 15.19 11.77
C ALA A 772 18.16 16.45 11.22
N ASN A 773 17.82 17.63 11.76
CA ASN A 773 18.16 18.96 11.23
C ASN A 773 17.51 19.37 9.90
N TRP A 774 16.56 18.61 9.35
CA TRP A 774 15.86 18.95 8.11
C TRP A 774 14.38 19.18 8.38
N ILE A 775 13.85 20.25 7.81
CA ILE A 775 12.46 20.64 7.93
C ILE A 775 11.87 20.84 6.54
N LYS A 776 10.54 20.76 6.48
CA LYS A 776 9.79 21.18 5.29
C LYS A 776 8.59 22.02 5.69
N PRO A 777 8.14 22.95 4.85
CA PRO A 777 6.89 23.65 5.08
C PRO A 777 5.70 22.70 4.91
N ALA A 778 4.59 22.99 5.59
CA ALA A 778 3.33 22.30 5.39
C ALA A 778 2.85 22.40 3.93
N ASP A 779 2.24 21.33 3.43
CA ASP A 779 1.56 21.34 2.14
C ASP A 779 0.36 22.32 2.19
N PRO A 780 0.14 23.13 1.15
CA PRO A 780 -0.99 24.06 1.12
C PRO A 780 -2.32 23.31 1.03
N ARG A 781 -3.43 24.02 1.24
CA ARG A 781 -4.76 23.48 0.97
C ARG A 781 -4.87 23.02 -0.49
N SER A 782 -5.35 21.79 -0.70
CA SER A 782 -5.59 21.26 -2.05
C SER A 782 -6.97 20.63 -2.17
N LEU A 783 -7.70 20.95 -3.24
CA LEU A 783 -8.93 20.29 -3.65
C LEU A 783 -8.61 19.23 -4.71
N SER A 784 -9.15 18.03 -4.54
CA SER A 784 -9.16 16.94 -5.52
C SER A 784 -10.60 16.56 -5.84
N LEU A 785 -10.90 16.34 -7.10
CA LEU A 785 -12.19 15.90 -7.62
C LEU A 785 -11.97 14.68 -8.51
N SER A 786 -12.85 13.68 -8.44
CA SER A 786 -12.81 12.54 -9.37
C SER A 786 -14.21 12.08 -9.77
N ALA A 787 -14.33 11.55 -10.99
CA ALA A 787 -15.52 10.87 -11.47
C ALA A 787 -15.11 9.50 -12.04
N ARG A 788 -15.59 8.44 -11.39
CA ARG A 788 -15.39 7.05 -11.82
C ARG A 788 -16.67 6.49 -12.42
N PHE A 789 -16.53 5.82 -13.55
CA PHE A 789 -17.59 5.12 -14.27
C PHE A 789 -17.23 3.64 -14.34
N ASP A 790 -18.14 2.76 -13.89
CA ASP A 790 -18.01 1.31 -13.99
C ASP A 790 -19.02 0.77 -15.02
N PHE A 791 -18.53 -0.03 -15.98
CA PHE A 791 -19.24 -0.50 -17.19
C PHE A 791 -19.55 -1.99 -17.19
#